data_AF-A0A8T3XQY3-F1
#
_entry.id   AF-A0A8T3XQY3-F1
#
_cell.length_a   1.000
_cell.length_b   1.000
_cell.length_c   1.000
_cell.angle_alpha   90.00
_cell.angle_beta   90.00
_cell.angle_gamma   90.00
#
_symmetry.space_group_name_H-M   'P 1'
#
loop_
_entity.id
_entity.type
_entity.pdbx_description
1 polymer ?
#
loop_
_entity_poly.entity_id
_entity_poly.type
_entity_poly.pdbx_seq_one_letter_code
_entity_poly.pdbx_strand_id
1 'polypeptide(L)'
;MKIRIKTYFKLLGIFSIFLILKLTLFFKGGAYFDEGVYVGISKYFASFGKIGYFESIRPLGLPLILTPFQWLNLNPLIASRIVSLILIFISIFIVYKVTKAHFGNKSAIWSSYIFATSSLIVLFGGFILTDVISYTLALLATSLILEKKYTLSGLFVGTGFLIRFPVLIIAFPLILYLVFKEKTNSVKPIFKFCVGLIAIIFPYFLFNLLYYQGPIIYRLLTPLMDAAKIVQNETWIYPKSNLFRFFSDIAITNFLTLLFMLLAFFYFIKTHRNIIILFSLCILSILFYFSYKVNIYDIRYTLFVIPFLVVLAGAGVSKLLEGKPKKIGYVFLIIILIPGLSTTAYYAKNPAVKNDAYITQLIKNFKQDAIVTNSAFTLFYSNVKTYLMPGPNLAHTYITYIQNKNAKWLILKPDEYYCPPNDSICTIDFIKRINYFVSKNNLLYCGYFYGSRTIIMTKDNTKLISPNECLTKINFEKVQLPSKSIFIRINAVPITSDGELENENNVIKLVKEIEKRNMKAVLVIIPTESQLNKNTINFINNLNPNTELGIFYIDMVHAENFVNKINSLSEKKVTVISPKDDEWVRKAIKIPDGIKYCFRGAWDSTILTVPCKTVNLYTVKDWNNIQLFTLQELKNNYDIIRNIDYNLVIDIPSEAIYSDENYNTYLGFIDYIGKN
;
A
#
# COMPACT_ATOMS: atom_id res chain seq x y z
N MET A 1 6.87 12.28 48.80
CA MET A 1 6.96 13.27 47.68
C MET A 1 8.31 13.24 46.93
N LYS A 2 9.46 13.37 47.61
CA LYS A 2 10.81 13.43 46.97
C LYS A 2 11.15 12.31 45.97
N ILE A 3 10.78 11.04 46.25
CA ILE A 3 11.05 9.90 45.34
C ILE A 3 10.27 10.01 44.01
N ARG A 4 9.06 10.57 44.05
CA ARG A 4 8.24 10.77 42.84
C ARG A 4 8.88 11.83 41.94
N ILE A 5 9.32 12.95 42.52
CA ILE A 5 9.98 14.05 41.79
C ILE A 5 11.22 13.57 41.03
N LYS A 6 12.14 12.85 41.69
CA LYS A 6 13.35 12.30 41.03
C LYS A 6 13.03 11.39 39.83
N THR A 7 11.90 10.70 39.88
CA THR A 7 11.49 9.80 38.79
C THR A 7 11.00 10.58 37.58
N TYR A 8 10.23 11.64 37.79
CA TYR A 8 9.78 12.53 36.72
C TYR A 8 10.95 13.26 36.05
N PHE A 9 11.96 13.71 36.81
CA PHE A 9 13.16 14.30 36.23
C PHE A 9 13.92 13.34 35.30
N LYS A 10 14.01 12.05 35.66
CA LYS A 10 14.61 11.05 34.76
C LYS A 10 13.81 10.88 33.48
N LEU A 11 12.48 10.80 33.58
CA LEU A 11 11.61 10.68 32.42
C LEU A 11 11.69 11.93 31.52
N LEU A 12 11.74 13.12 32.11
CA LEU A 12 11.97 14.37 31.38
C LEU A 12 13.33 14.35 30.66
N GLY A 13 14.37 13.82 31.30
CA GLY A 13 15.66 13.58 30.66
C GLY A 13 15.56 12.64 29.46
N ILE A 14 14.79 11.55 29.55
CA ILE A 14 14.53 10.63 28.44
C ILE A 14 13.79 11.34 27.30
N PHE A 15 12.75 12.13 27.60
CA PHE A 15 12.04 12.94 26.59
C PHE A 15 12.97 13.93 25.92
N SER A 16 13.85 14.58 26.69
CA SER A 16 14.82 15.55 26.17
C SER A 16 15.83 14.87 25.24
N ILE A 17 16.33 13.68 25.61
CA ILE A 17 17.23 12.89 24.75
C ILE A 17 16.53 12.52 23.44
N PHE A 18 15.30 12.00 23.49
CA PHE A 18 14.55 11.69 22.27
C PHE A 18 14.34 12.93 21.41
N LEU A 19 13.96 14.06 22.02
CA LEU A 19 13.76 15.31 21.31
C LEU A 19 15.03 15.78 20.62
N ILE A 20 16.19 15.74 21.30
CA ILE A 20 17.49 16.11 20.72
C ILE A 20 17.83 15.21 19.53
N LEU A 21 17.68 13.89 19.68
CA LEU A 21 17.89 12.93 18.58
C LEU A 21 16.94 13.22 17.41
N LYS A 22 15.71 13.68 17.68
CA LYS A 22 14.72 13.97 16.65
C LYS A 22 14.83 15.32 15.98
N LEU A 23 15.26 16.36 16.68
CA LEU A 23 15.33 17.73 16.12
C LEU A 23 16.22 17.76 14.87
N THR A 24 17.34 17.04 14.89
CA THR A 24 18.25 16.92 13.74
C THR A 24 17.58 16.33 12.50
N LEU A 25 16.64 15.38 12.67
CA LEU A 25 15.88 14.77 11.59
C LEU A 25 14.68 15.63 11.18
N PHE A 26 14.05 16.30 12.14
CA PHE A 26 12.88 17.15 11.94
C PHE A 26 13.17 18.28 10.96
N PHE A 27 14.34 18.93 11.09
CA PHE A 27 14.73 20.06 10.22
C PHE A 27 15.19 19.66 8.81
N LYS A 28 15.39 18.38 8.51
CA LYS A 28 15.84 17.94 7.18
C LYS A 28 14.77 17.95 6.11
N GLY A 29 13.51 18.19 6.49
CA GLY A 29 12.42 18.46 5.56
C GLY A 29 11.98 17.28 4.70
N GLY A 30 12.53 16.08 4.85
CA GLY A 30 12.00 14.90 4.16
C GLY A 30 10.59 14.57 4.63
N ALA A 31 9.72 14.12 3.74
CA ALA A 31 8.36 13.67 4.05
C ALA A 31 8.10 12.31 3.39
N TYR A 32 7.21 11.51 3.98
CA TYR A 32 6.78 10.23 3.41
C TYR A 32 5.45 10.35 2.70
N PHE A 33 5.23 9.47 1.72
CA PHE A 33 3.97 9.40 0.98
C PHE A 33 2.76 9.24 1.92
N ASP A 34 2.86 8.30 2.87
CA ASP A 34 1.79 8.04 3.85
C ASP A 34 1.43 9.26 4.71
N GLU A 35 2.41 10.12 5.03
CA GLU A 35 2.17 11.35 5.79
C GLU A 35 1.22 12.28 5.03
N GLY A 36 1.44 12.43 3.72
CA GLY A 36 0.59 13.23 2.84
C GLY A 36 -0.83 12.69 2.78
N VAL A 37 -0.97 11.36 2.71
CA VAL A 37 -2.30 10.71 2.70
C VAL A 37 -3.05 10.95 3.99
N TYR A 38 -2.44 10.75 5.17
CA TYR A 38 -3.11 10.98 6.45
C TYR A 38 -3.53 12.45 6.63
N VAL A 39 -2.70 13.41 6.20
CA VAL A 39 -3.06 14.83 6.20
C VAL A 39 -4.19 15.12 5.21
N GLY A 40 -4.16 14.51 4.02
CA GLY A 40 -5.22 14.64 3.03
C GLY A 40 -6.59 14.15 3.53
N ILE A 41 -6.61 12.99 4.21
CA ILE A 41 -7.82 12.43 4.83
C ILE A 41 -8.29 13.35 5.97
N SER A 42 -7.37 13.85 6.78
CA SER A 42 -7.68 14.79 7.85
C SER A 42 -8.35 16.07 7.31
N LYS A 43 -7.82 16.66 6.24
CA LYS A 43 -8.43 17.81 5.55
C LYS A 43 -9.79 17.48 4.93
N TYR A 44 -9.96 16.27 4.41
CA TYR A 44 -11.25 15.80 3.91
C TYR A 44 -12.31 15.85 5.02
N PHE A 45 -12.03 15.30 6.19
CA PHE A 45 -12.98 15.37 7.31
C PHE A 45 -13.15 16.79 7.86
N ALA A 46 -12.07 17.57 7.96
CA ALA A 46 -12.12 18.96 8.43
C ALA A 46 -13.01 19.87 7.58
N SER A 47 -13.11 19.57 6.28
CA SER A 47 -13.83 20.35 5.28
C SER A 47 -15.13 19.71 4.79
N PHE A 48 -15.58 18.61 5.43
CA PHE A 48 -16.72 17.81 4.99
C PHE A 48 -16.66 17.40 3.51
N GLY A 49 -15.47 16.98 3.07
CA GLY A 49 -15.22 16.42 1.74
C GLY A 49 -14.85 17.42 0.64
N LYS A 50 -14.86 18.72 0.93
CA LYS A 50 -14.55 19.79 -0.04
C LYS A 50 -13.07 19.91 -0.38
N ILE A 51 -12.18 19.66 0.58
CA ILE A 51 -10.72 19.79 0.46
C ILE A 51 -10.05 18.45 0.77
N GLY A 52 -8.91 18.17 0.15
CA GLY A 52 -8.12 16.98 0.46
C GLY A 52 -8.57 15.73 -0.30
N TYR A 53 -8.30 14.57 0.28
CA TYR A 53 -8.40 13.25 -0.36
C TYR A 53 -8.88 12.23 0.67
N PHE A 54 -9.73 11.29 0.26
CA PHE A 54 -10.20 10.21 1.12
C PHE A 54 -9.80 8.86 0.50
N GLU A 55 -9.20 7.99 1.30
CA GLU A 55 -8.77 6.66 0.90
C GLU A 55 -9.41 5.61 1.81
N SER A 56 -10.17 4.68 1.24
CA SER A 56 -10.92 3.67 2.00
C SER A 56 -10.02 2.69 2.74
N ILE A 57 -8.82 2.43 2.25
CA ILE A 57 -7.92 1.37 2.76
C ILE A 57 -7.34 1.69 4.14
N ARG A 58 -7.51 2.93 4.63
CA ARG A 58 -6.88 3.39 5.86
C ARG A 58 -7.88 3.52 7.01
N PRO A 59 -7.47 3.11 8.23
CA PRO A 59 -8.22 3.43 9.43
C PRO A 59 -8.31 4.95 9.67
N LEU A 60 -9.41 5.41 10.29
CA LEU A 60 -9.70 6.84 10.45
C LEU A 60 -9.13 7.47 11.72
N GLY A 61 -8.66 6.68 12.67
CA GLY A 61 -8.23 7.14 13.99
C GLY A 61 -7.14 8.21 13.94
N LEU A 62 -6.05 7.98 13.20
CA LEU A 62 -4.99 8.98 13.05
C LEU A 62 -5.48 10.23 12.28
N PRO A 63 -6.12 10.12 11.10
CA PRO A 63 -6.72 11.29 10.43
C PRO A 63 -7.64 12.13 11.31
N LEU A 64 -8.51 11.49 12.11
CA LEU A 64 -9.42 12.18 13.02
C LEU A 64 -8.70 12.90 14.16
N ILE A 65 -7.61 12.34 14.69
CA ILE A 65 -6.74 13.02 15.66
C ILE A 65 -6.09 14.27 15.04
N LEU A 66 -5.78 14.25 13.74
CA LEU A 66 -5.18 15.38 13.02
C LEU A 66 -6.20 16.46 12.61
N THR A 67 -7.49 16.11 12.50
CA THR A 67 -8.56 16.98 11.98
C THR A 67 -8.65 18.34 12.68
N PRO A 68 -8.64 18.43 14.03
CA PRO A 68 -8.74 19.71 14.71
C PRO A 68 -7.63 20.71 14.33
N PHE A 69 -6.43 20.20 13.99
CA PHE A 69 -5.29 21.03 13.63
C PHE A 69 -5.41 21.63 12.23
N GLN A 70 -6.23 21.03 11.37
CA GLN A 70 -6.50 21.57 10.03
C GLN A 70 -7.40 22.82 10.10
N TRP A 71 -8.15 23.02 11.19
CA TRP A 71 -8.96 24.23 11.39
C TRP A 71 -8.14 25.44 11.84
N LEU A 72 -6.93 25.23 12.35
CA LEU A 72 -6.09 26.30 12.92
C LEU A 72 -5.25 27.07 11.88
N ASN A 73 -5.42 26.77 10.58
CA ASN A 73 -4.63 27.34 9.48
C ASN A 73 -3.09 27.28 9.70
N LEU A 74 -2.63 26.32 10.51
CA LEU A 74 -1.21 26.06 10.73
C LEU A 74 -0.63 25.36 9.50
N ASN A 75 0.70 25.39 9.33
CA ASN A 75 1.34 24.53 8.32
C ASN A 75 0.97 23.05 8.60
N PRO A 76 0.26 22.37 7.68
CA PRO A 76 -0.31 21.06 7.98
C PRO A 76 0.73 19.99 8.28
N LEU A 77 1.88 20.04 7.62
CA LEU A 77 3.00 19.12 7.89
C LEU A 77 3.59 19.35 9.27
N ILE A 78 3.89 20.60 9.63
CA ILE A 78 4.48 20.94 10.93
C ILE A 78 3.52 20.58 12.06
N ALA A 79 2.25 21.00 11.96
CA ALA A 79 1.24 20.72 12.96
C ALA A 79 1.06 19.21 13.16
N SER A 80 0.98 18.44 12.06
CA SER A 80 0.79 16.99 12.15
C SER A 80 2.02 16.28 12.73
N ARG A 81 3.24 16.76 12.46
CA ARG A 81 4.45 16.22 13.11
C ARG A 81 4.57 16.56 14.58
N ILE A 82 4.09 17.73 15.00
CA ILE A 82 3.99 18.06 16.43
C ILE A 82 3.04 17.08 17.11
N VAL A 83 1.89 16.77 16.49
CA VAL A 83 0.97 15.75 17.00
C VAL A 83 1.64 14.38 17.08
N SER A 84 2.34 13.95 16.02
CA SER A 84 3.10 12.69 16.05
C SER A 84 4.16 12.65 17.16
N LEU A 85 4.87 13.75 17.38
CA LEU A 85 5.85 13.87 18.46
C LEU A 85 5.19 13.73 19.84
N ILE A 86 4.03 14.37 20.04
CA ILE A 86 3.23 14.23 21.26
C ILE A 86 2.80 12.78 21.45
N LEU A 87 2.30 12.12 20.40
CA LEU A 87 1.91 10.71 20.45
C LEU A 87 3.10 9.80 20.81
N ILE A 88 4.31 10.09 20.36
CA ILE A 88 5.50 9.34 20.79
C ILE A 88 5.86 9.61 22.25
N PHE A 89 5.75 10.83 22.75
CA PHE A 89 5.94 11.09 24.18
C PHE A 89 4.92 10.33 25.03
N ILE A 90 3.66 10.26 24.57
CA ILE A 90 2.62 9.42 25.18
C ILE A 90 3.06 7.94 25.12
N SER A 91 3.59 7.45 24.00
CA SER A 91 4.09 6.09 23.89
C SER A 91 5.24 5.79 24.88
N ILE A 92 6.24 6.67 24.98
CA ILE A 92 7.35 6.52 25.95
C ILE A 92 6.80 6.46 27.39
N PHE A 93 5.80 7.29 27.69
CA PHE A 93 5.14 7.31 29.00
C PHE A 93 4.32 6.04 29.27
N ILE A 94 3.61 5.51 28.27
CA ILE A 94 2.87 4.25 28.38
C ILE A 94 3.85 3.10 28.64
N VAL A 95 4.95 3.01 27.89
CA VAL A 95 6.02 2.02 28.12
C VAL A 95 6.54 2.13 29.57
N TYR A 96 6.80 3.34 30.06
CA TYR A 96 7.20 3.57 31.45
C TYR A 96 6.14 3.01 32.43
N LYS A 97 4.87 3.36 32.23
CA LYS A 97 3.77 2.98 33.12
C LYS A 97 3.55 1.48 33.17
N VAL A 98 3.50 0.83 31.99
CA VAL A 98 3.32 -0.61 31.86
C VAL A 98 4.48 -1.36 32.52
N THR A 99 5.73 -1.01 32.20
CA THR A 99 6.88 -1.68 32.83
C THR A 99 6.90 -1.44 34.35
N LYS A 100 6.54 -0.23 34.82
CA LYS A 100 6.53 0.07 36.26
C LYS A 100 5.53 -0.80 37.01
N ALA A 101 4.35 -1.01 36.44
CA ALA A 101 3.28 -1.79 37.05
C ALA A 101 3.70 -3.26 37.27
N HIS A 102 4.50 -3.81 36.34
CA HIS A 102 4.82 -5.25 36.33
C HIS A 102 6.23 -5.60 36.81
N PHE A 103 7.21 -4.72 36.59
CA PHE A 103 8.64 -4.98 36.84
C PHE A 103 9.33 -3.91 37.69
N GLY A 104 8.59 -2.92 38.19
CA GLY A 104 9.09 -1.89 39.09
C GLY A 104 9.77 -0.68 38.41
N ASN A 105 10.14 0.30 39.24
CA ASN A 105 10.54 1.63 38.75
C ASN A 105 11.87 1.66 37.98
N LYS A 106 12.84 0.81 38.37
CA LYS A 106 14.15 0.76 37.69
C LYS A 106 14.00 0.20 36.27
N SER A 107 13.31 -0.93 36.13
CA SER A 107 12.95 -1.54 34.84
C SER A 107 12.23 -0.54 33.94
N ALA A 108 11.29 0.22 34.50
CA ALA A 108 10.52 1.21 33.74
C ALA A 108 11.37 2.32 33.14
N ILE A 109 12.34 2.86 33.89
CA ILE A 109 13.27 3.87 33.38
C ILE A 109 14.09 3.28 32.23
N TRP A 110 14.56 2.04 32.35
CA TRP A 110 15.32 1.38 31.29
C TRP A 110 14.48 1.08 30.05
N SER A 111 13.26 0.56 30.19
CA SER A 111 12.37 0.31 29.05
C SER A 111 12.08 1.58 28.26
N SER A 112 11.76 2.68 28.94
CA SER A 112 11.51 3.96 28.29
C SER A 112 12.76 4.53 27.64
N TYR A 113 13.93 4.35 28.25
CA TYR A 113 15.19 4.78 27.66
C TYR A 113 15.50 3.99 26.38
N ILE A 114 15.44 2.67 26.42
CA ILE A 114 15.65 1.80 25.25
C ILE A 114 14.66 2.11 24.14
N PHE A 115 13.38 2.35 24.47
CA PHE A 115 12.37 2.73 23.49
C PHE A 115 12.69 4.09 22.84
N ALA A 116 13.04 5.09 23.66
CA ALA A 116 13.37 6.44 23.19
C ALA A 116 14.65 6.48 22.35
N THR A 117 15.63 5.60 22.59
CA THR A 117 16.90 5.59 21.83
C THR A 117 16.96 4.49 20.76
N SER A 118 15.92 3.69 20.59
CA SER A 118 15.85 2.68 19.54
C SER A 118 15.99 3.35 18.17
N SER A 119 16.89 2.80 17.34
CA SER A 119 17.16 3.27 15.98
C SER A 119 15.89 3.46 15.15
N LEU A 120 14.96 2.50 15.22
CA LEU A 120 13.71 2.53 14.47
C LEU A 120 12.70 3.55 15.01
N ILE A 121 12.64 3.76 16.33
CA ILE A 121 11.79 4.79 16.94
C ILE A 121 12.35 6.19 16.65
N VAL A 122 13.67 6.35 16.75
CA VAL A 122 14.38 7.58 16.35
C VAL A 122 14.29 7.83 14.86
N LEU A 123 14.15 6.82 14.02
CA LEU A 123 13.90 7.00 12.59
C LEU A 123 12.44 7.38 12.34
N PHE A 124 11.50 6.52 12.73
CA PHE A 124 10.10 6.61 12.29
C PHE A 124 9.18 7.42 13.20
N GLY A 125 9.51 7.60 14.48
CA GLY A 125 8.63 8.25 15.46
C GLY A 125 8.39 9.76 15.25
N GLY A 126 9.00 10.37 14.23
CA GLY A 126 8.77 11.78 13.88
C GLY A 126 7.86 11.97 12.68
N PHE A 127 7.56 10.88 11.97
CA PHE A 127 6.67 10.90 10.83
C PHE A 127 5.23 10.67 11.28
N ILE A 128 4.30 11.17 10.47
CA ILE A 128 2.85 10.97 10.65
C ILE A 128 2.51 9.54 10.23
N LEU A 129 2.89 8.59 11.09
CA LEU A 129 2.69 7.16 10.89
C LEU A 129 1.87 6.56 12.03
N THR A 130 1.15 5.50 11.70
CA THR A 130 0.21 4.81 12.60
C THR A 130 0.89 3.81 13.52
N ASP A 131 2.10 3.35 13.14
CA ASP A 131 2.64 2.06 13.60
C ASP A 131 2.98 2.04 15.09
N VAL A 132 3.72 3.06 15.56
CA VAL A 132 4.25 3.07 16.93
C VAL A 132 3.13 3.27 17.95
N ILE A 133 2.24 4.23 17.71
CA ILE A 133 1.17 4.57 18.66
C ILE A 133 0.15 3.42 18.76
N SER A 134 -0.25 2.81 17.65
CA SER A 134 -1.29 1.78 17.66
C SER A 134 -0.88 0.54 18.46
N TYR A 135 0.38 0.11 18.35
CA TYR A 135 0.90 -1.03 19.12
C TYR A 135 1.33 -0.65 20.55
N THR A 136 1.59 0.62 20.82
CA THR A 136 1.74 1.08 22.22
C THR A 136 0.40 1.07 22.96
N LEU A 137 -0.70 1.41 22.28
CA LEU A 137 -2.05 1.24 22.82
C LEU A 137 -2.39 -0.24 23.03
N ALA A 138 -1.96 -1.12 22.12
CA ALA A 138 -2.09 -2.57 22.29
C ALA A 138 -1.30 -3.07 23.52
N LEU A 139 -0.07 -2.59 23.73
CA LEU A 139 0.70 -2.87 24.94
C LEU A 139 -0.02 -2.42 26.22
N LEU A 140 -0.61 -1.22 26.22
CA LEU A 140 -1.41 -0.71 27.34
C LEU A 140 -2.62 -1.62 27.59
N ALA A 141 -3.33 -2.03 26.53
CA ALA A 141 -4.44 -2.95 26.63
C ALA A 141 -4.03 -4.29 27.25
N THR A 142 -2.88 -4.84 26.86
CA THR A 142 -2.33 -6.07 27.45
C THR A 142 -2.05 -5.90 28.94
N SER A 143 -1.47 -4.77 29.35
CA SER A 143 -1.25 -4.44 30.77
C SER A 143 -2.56 -4.34 31.55
N LEU A 144 -3.59 -3.72 30.97
CA LEU A 144 -4.89 -3.53 31.61
C LEU A 144 -5.63 -4.84 31.83
N ILE A 145 -5.45 -5.84 30.95
CA ILE A 145 -5.94 -7.20 31.19
C ILE A 145 -5.30 -7.83 32.42
N LEU A 146 -3.98 -7.66 32.59
CA LEU A 146 -3.25 -8.16 33.76
C LEU A 146 -3.71 -7.46 35.06
N GLU A 147 -4.19 -6.21 34.96
CA GLU A 147 -4.81 -5.44 36.05
C GLU A 147 -6.34 -5.69 36.20
N LYS A 148 -6.92 -6.66 35.46
CA LYS A 148 -8.35 -6.99 35.45
C LYS A 148 -9.29 -5.85 35.01
N LYS A 149 -8.77 -4.86 34.28
CA LYS A 149 -9.53 -3.74 33.69
C LYS A 149 -9.98 -4.09 32.26
N TYR A 150 -10.75 -5.17 32.12
CA TYR A 150 -11.05 -5.79 30.83
C TYR A 150 -11.75 -4.85 29.83
N THR A 151 -12.73 -4.06 30.27
CA THR A 151 -13.42 -3.09 29.38
C THR A 151 -12.46 -2.04 28.85
N LEU A 152 -11.60 -1.48 29.70
CA LEU A 152 -10.62 -0.50 29.28
C LEU A 152 -9.58 -1.11 28.33
N SER A 153 -9.19 -2.36 28.56
CA SER A 153 -8.34 -3.11 27.61
C SER A 153 -9.00 -3.21 26.23
N GLY A 154 -10.28 -3.60 26.18
CA GLY A 154 -11.05 -3.65 24.92
C GLY A 154 -11.10 -2.29 24.21
N LEU A 155 -11.37 -1.21 24.94
CA LEU A 155 -11.38 0.16 24.41
C LEU A 155 -10.04 0.52 23.76
N PHE A 156 -8.90 0.17 24.39
CA PHE A 156 -7.57 0.47 23.84
C PHE A 156 -7.19 -0.40 22.64
N VAL A 157 -7.60 -1.68 22.60
CA VAL A 157 -7.44 -2.52 21.38
C VAL A 157 -8.28 -1.94 20.24
N GLY A 158 -9.53 -1.56 20.50
CA GLY A 158 -10.41 -0.94 19.50
C GLY A 158 -9.87 0.39 18.99
N THR A 159 -9.34 1.23 19.88
CA THR A 159 -8.68 2.47 19.50
C THR A 159 -7.44 2.21 18.64
N GLY A 160 -6.63 1.21 19.02
CA GLY A 160 -5.48 0.78 18.23
C GLY A 160 -5.89 0.27 16.84
N PHE A 161 -6.99 -0.48 16.72
CA PHE A 161 -7.56 -0.92 15.45
C PHE A 161 -7.99 0.26 14.57
N LEU A 162 -8.65 1.27 15.14
CA LEU A 162 -9.01 2.48 14.40
C LEU A 162 -7.80 3.29 13.95
N ILE A 163 -6.60 3.08 14.51
CA ILE A 163 -5.36 3.68 14.00
C ILE A 163 -4.68 2.76 12.98
N ARG A 164 -4.69 1.43 13.19
CA ARG A 164 -4.01 0.43 12.36
C ARG A 164 -4.77 -0.91 12.45
N PHE A 165 -5.42 -1.37 11.37
CA PHE A 165 -6.26 -2.58 11.40
C PHE A 165 -5.55 -3.83 11.95
N PRO A 166 -4.28 -4.14 11.58
CA PRO A 166 -3.52 -5.25 12.15
C PRO A 166 -3.41 -5.31 13.68
N VAL A 167 -3.70 -4.25 14.43
CA VAL A 167 -3.70 -4.30 15.91
C VAL A 167 -4.74 -5.29 16.45
N LEU A 168 -5.82 -5.55 15.72
CA LEU A 168 -6.86 -6.48 16.16
C LEU A 168 -6.33 -7.91 16.39
N ILE A 169 -5.21 -8.27 15.79
CA ILE A 169 -4.53 -9.57 15.99
C ILE A 169 -4.13 -9.77 17.46
N ILE A 170 -3.86 -8.68 18.18
CA ILE A 170 -3.55 -8.71 19.62
C ILE A 170 -4.77 -9.13 20.44
N ALA A 171 -6.00 -8.96 19.96
CA ALA A 171 -7.18 -9.44 20.65
C ALA A 171 -7.15 -10.97 20.86
N PHE A 172 -6.56 -11.73 19.92
CA PHE A 172 -6.48 -13.19 20.00
C PHE A 172 -5.71 -13.71 21.23
N PRO A 173 -4.41 -13.37 21.44
CA PRO A 173 -3.68 -13.81 22.63
C PRO A 173 -4.27 -13.27 23.94
N LEU A 174 -4.93 -12.10 23.90
CA LEU A 174 -5.63 -11.54 25.04
C LEU A 174 -6.87 -12.37 25.43
N ILE A 175 -7.72 -12.73 24.47
CA ILE A 175 -8.88 -13.59 24.70
C ILE A 175 -8.42 -14.98 25.16
N LEU A 176 -7.40 -15.55 24.51
CA LEU A 176 -6.82 -16.83 24.87
C LEU A 176 -6.32 -16.84 26.34
N TYR A 177 -5.65 -15.76 26.75
CA TYR A 177 -5.22 -15.58 28.13
C TYR A 177 -6.40 -15.53 29.10
N LEU A 178 -7.48 -14.80 28.78
CA LEU A 178 -8.68 -14.74 29.62
C LEU A 178 -9.34 -16.11 29.75
N VAL A 179 -9.45 -16.88 28.66
CA VAL A 179 -10.02 -18.24 28.66
C VAL A 179 -9.23 -19.17 29.58
N PHE A 180 -7.90 -19.22 29.44
CA PHE A 180 -7.10 -20.20 30.18
C PHE A 180 -6.76 -19.78 31.61
N LYS A 181 -6.57 -18.48 31.86
CA LYS A 181 -6.06 -18.01 33.16
C LYS A 181 -7.15 -17.74 34.17
N GLU A 182 -8.28 -17.18 33.76
CA GLU A 182 -9.32 -16.79 34.71
C GLU A 182 -10.11 -17.98 35.25
N LYS A 183 -9.90 -19.22 34.73
CA LYS A 183 -10.30 -20.58 35.23
C LYS A 183 -11.71 -20.74 35.82
N THR A 184 -12.53 -19.70 35.76
CA THR A 184 -13.86 -19.59 36.30
C THR A 184 -14.80 -19.73 35.12
N ASN A 185 -15.91 -20.45 35.29
CA ASN A 185 -17.02 -20.55 34.33
C ASN A 185 -17.70 -19.19 34.02
N SER A 186 -17.05 -18.08 34.37
CA SER A 186 -17.53 -16.72 34.21
C SER A 186 -17.04 -16.18 32.87
N VAL A 187 -17.93 -16.13 31.89
CA VAL A 187 -17.73 -15.43 30.60
C VAL A 187 -17.61 -13.90 30.77
N LYS A 188 -17.77 -13.36 32.00
CA LYS A 188 -17.79 -11.93 32.29
C LYS A 188 -16.52 -11.17 31.84
N PRO A 189 -15.27 -11.67 32.04
CA PRO A 189 -14.08 -10.95 31.59
C PRO A 189 -14.03 -10.78 30.07
N ILE A 190 -14.36 -11.84 29.33
CA ILE A 190 -14.42 -11.83 27.86
C ILE A 190 -15.52 -10.86 27.40
N PHE A 191 -16.72 -10.98 27.97
CA PHE A 191 -17.82 -10.06 27.66
C PHE A 191 -17.45 -8.60 27.92
N LYS A 192 -16.86 -8.29 29.08
CA LYS A 192 -16.39 -6.93 29.41
C LYS A 192 -15.34 -6.41 28.42
N PHE A 193 -14.39 -7.25 28.00
CA PHE A 193 -13.42 -6.91 26.97
C PHE A 193 -14.10 -6.63 25.63
N CYS A 194 -14.99 -7.52 25.17
CA CYS A 194 -15.72 -7.36 23.91
C CYS A 194 -16.59 -6.11 23.92
N VAL A 195 -17.26 -5.78 25.02
CA VAL A 195 -18.04 -4.53 25.15
C VAL A 195 -17.15 -3.31 24.93
N GLY A 196 -15.97 -3.27 25.55
CA GLY A 196 -15.00 -2.19 25.34
C GLY A 196 -14.51 -2.11 23.89
N LEU A 197 -14.21 -3.26 23.28
CA LEU A 197 -13.77 -3.33 21.88
C LEU A 197 -14.86 -2.84 20.91
N ILE A 198 -16.09 -3.33 21.07
CA ILE A 198 -17.25 -3.00 20.23
C ILE A 198 -17.62 -1.52 20.38
N ALA A 199 -17.54 -0.95 21.60
CA ALA A 199 -17.87 0.46 21.82
C ALA A 199 -17.06 1.43 20.94
N ILE A 200 -15.82 1.06 20.59
CA ILE A 200 -14.97 1.88 19.71
C ILE A 200 -15.12 1.49 18.24
N ILE A 201 -15.20 0.19 17.93
CA ILE A 201 -15.21 -0.29 16.55
C ILE A 201 -16.58 -0.13 15.89
N PHE A 202 -17.67 -0.18 16.66
CA PHE A 202 -19.04 -0.10 16.14
C PHE A 202 -19.33 1.20 15.37
N PRO A 203 -19.01 2.41 15.88
CA PRO A 203 -19.21 3.66 15.12
C PRO A 203 -18.50 3.67 13.77
N TYR A 204 -17.31 3.07 13.68
CA TYR A 204 -16.57 2.98 12.42
C TYR A 204 -17.26 2.06 11.41
N PHE A 205 -17.73 0.89 11.83
CA PHE A 205 -18.48 0.01 10.94
C PHE A 205 -19.84 0.57 10.56
N LEU A 206 -20.52 1.30 11.46
CA LEU A 206 -21.73 2.03 11.13
C LEU A 206 -21.46 3.11 10.07
N PHE A 207 -20.36 3.87 10.22
CA PHE A 207 -19.92 4.82 9.20
C PHE A 207 -19.68 4.13 7.85
N ASN A 208 -18.96 3.00 7.83
CA ASN A 208 -18.71 2.25 6.60
C ASN A 208 -20.01 1.77 5.96
N LEU A 209 -20.95 1.26 6.76
CA LEU A 209 -22.25 0.87 6.28
C LEU A 209 -22.92 2.05 5.59
N LEU A 210 -22.99 3.24 6.21
CA LEU A 210 -23.66 4.39 5.61
C LEU A 210 -22.92 4.97 4.39
N TYR A 211 -21.59 4.94 4.38
CA TYR A 211 -20.75 5.62 3.39
C TYR A 211 -20.56 4.81 2.10
N TYR A 212 -20.31 3.50 2.21
CA TYR A 212 -20.06 2.66 1.04
C TYR A 212 -21.37 2.13 0.45
N GLN A 213 -21.36 1.82 -0.85
CA GLN A 213 -22.48 1.21 -1.58
C GLN A 213 -22.27 -0.30 -1.77
N GLY A 214 -23.35 -1.04 -2.10
CA GLY A 214 -23.31 -2.48 -2.35
C GLY A 214 -23.97 -3.36 -1.26
N PRO A 215 -23.70 -4.67 -1.23
CA PRO A 215 -24.20 -5.58 -0.20
C PRO A 215 -23.72 -5.21 1.20
N ILE A 216 -24.52 -5.50 2.24
CA ILE A 216 -24.24 -5.11 3.63
C ILE A 216 -22.84 -5.56 4.09
N ILE A 217 -22.48 -6.83 3.84
CA ILE A 217 -21.17 -7.37 4.23
C ILE A 217 -20.03 -6.66 3.52
N TYR A 218 -20.18 -6.40 2.21
CA TYR A 218 -19.20 -5.66 1.44
C TYR A 218 -19.00 -4.27 2.04
N ARG A 219 -20.09 -3.49 2.20
CA ARG A 219 -20.04 -2.12 2.75
C ARG A 219 -19.34 -2.05 4.10
N LEU A 220 -19.65 -2.99 5.00
CA LEU A 220 -19.02 -3.05 6.32
C LEU A 220 -17.51 -3.31 6.24
N LEU A 221 -17.10 -4.22 5.36
CA LEU A 221 -15.73 -4.74 5.30
C LEU A 221 -14.87 -4.12 4.19
N THR A 222 -15.40 -3.24 3.32
CA THR A 222 -14.69 -2.66 2.17
C THR A 222 -13.28 -2.17 2.55
N PRO A 223 -13.09 -1.32 3.59
CA PRO A 223 -11.75 -0.90 4.01
C PRO A 223 -10.79 -2.03 4.36
N LEU A 224 -11.28 -3.08 5.02
CA LEU A 224 -10.47 -4.23 5.43
C LEU A 224 -10.10 -5.11 4.23
N MET A 225 -11.06 -5.31 3.32
CA MET A 225 -10.86 -6.08 2.09
C MET A 225 -9.86 -5.37 1.17
N ASP A 226 -10.01 -4.06 0.97
CA ASP A 226 -9.11 -3.29 0.11
C ASP A 226 -7.71 -3.19 0.71
N ALA A 227 -7.59 -2.97 2.02
CA ALA A 227 -6.31 -3.01 2.72
C ALA A 227 -5.65 -4.40 2.61
N ALA A 228 -6.42 -5.48 2.77
CA ALA A 228 -5.92 -6.85 2.65
C ALA A 228 -5.40 -7.14 1.23
N LYS A 229 -6.13 -6.73 0.19
CA LYS A 229 -5.69 -6.86 -1.21
C LYS A 229 -4.34 -6.19 -1.44
N ILE A 230 -4.15 -4.97 -0.95
CA ILE A 230 -2.89 -4.22 -1.16
C ILE A 230 -1.69 -4.90 -0.48
N VAL A 231 -1.86 -5.43 0.73
CA VAL A 231 -0.76 -6.09 1.46
C VAL A 231 -0.47 -7.51 0.98
N GLN A 232 -1.43 -8.14 0.28
CA GLN A 232 -1.29 -9.46 -0.32
C GLN A 232 -0.74 -9.39 -1.76
N ASN A 233 -1.06 -8.35 -2.51
CA ASN A 233 -0.56 -8.22 -3.87
C ASN A 233 0.94 -7.90 -3.83
N GLU A 234 1.76 -8.86 -4.26
CA GLU A 234 3.21 -8.65 -4.32
C GLU A 234 3.51 -7.47 -5.25
N THR A 235 4.20 -6.44 -4.76
CA THR A 235 4.85 -5.47 -5.63
C THR A 235 6.32 -5.82 -5.71
N TRP A 236 6.89 -5.88 -6.91
CA TRP A 236 8.29 -6.25 -7.15
C TRP A 236 9.31 -5.33 -6.44
N ILE A 237 8.87 -4.16 -5.97
CA ILE A 237 9.66 -3.19 -5.19
C ILE A 237 10.00 -3.75 -3.80
N TYR A 238 9.07 -4.50 -3.22
CA TYR A 238 9.22 -5.04 -1.89
C TYR A 238 9.56 -6.52 -1.97
N PRO A 239 10.58 -6.96 -1.23
CA PRO A 239 10.89 -8.37 -1.14
C PRO A 239 9.79 -9.10 -0.36
N LYS A 240 9.74 -10.42 -0.54
CA LYS A 240 8.79 -11.26 0.17
C LYS A 240 9.03 -11.23 1.68
N SER A 241 7.95 -11.15 2.44
CA SER A 241 8.00 -11.32 3.89
C SER A 241 8.40 -12.75 4.27
N ASN A 242 9.17 -12.88 5.35
CA ASN A 242 9.37 -14.14 6.04
C ASN A 242 9.86 -13.88 7.46
N LEU A 243 9.69 -14.88 8.33
CA LEU A 243 10.02 -14.76 9.75
C LEU A 243 11.51 -14.50 10.00
N PHE A 244 12.38 -15.17 9.25
CA PHE A 244 13.83 -15.03 9.39
C PHE A 244 14.29 -13.59 9.11
N ARG A 245 13.70 -12.95 8.10
CA ARG A 245 14.00 -11.57 7.73
C ARG A 245 13.60 -10.59 8.82
N PHE A 246 12.38 -10.69 9.35
CA PHE A 246 11.98 -9.84 10.47
C PHE A 246 12.89 -10.05 11.69
N PHE A 247 13.23 -11.30 11.98
CA PHE A 247 14.16 -11.60 13.07
C PHE A 247 15.56 -11.02 12.82
N SER A 248 16.11 -11.15 11.62
CA SER A 248 17.41 -10.58 11.26
C SER A 248 17.41 -9.07 11.37
N ASP A 249 16.35 -8.39 10.94
CA ASP A 249 16.27 -6.93 11.04
C ASP A 249 16.17 -6.47 12.48
N ILE A 250 15.37 -7.15 13.31
CA ILE A 250 15.31 -6.84 14.75
C ILE A 250 16.67 -7.12 15.40
N ALA A 251 17.35 -8.21 15.02
CA ALA A 251 18.68 -8.54 15.52
C ALA A 251 19.73 -7.50 15.11
N ILE A 252 19.72 -7.01 13.87
CA ILE A 252 20.67 -6.00 13.39
C ILE A 252 20.36 -4.64 14.01
N THR A 253 19.10 -4.22 13.98
CA THR A 253 18.71 -2.84 14.39
C THR A 253 18.56 -2.67 15.90
N ASN A 254 18.26 -3.76 16.62
CA ASN A 254 17.91 -3.78 18.04
C ASN A 254 18.54 -4.98 18.80
N PHE A 255 19.77 -5.37 18.44
CA PHE A 255 20.51 -6.50 19.05
C PHE A 255 20.47 -6.49 20.58
N LEU A 256 20.81 -5.35 21.19
CA LEU A 256 20.86 -5.19 22.65
C LEU A 256 19.47 -5.40 23.28
N THR A 257 18.41 -4.90 22.64
CA THR A 257 17.03 -5.12 23.09
C THR A 257 16.68 -6.61 23.12
N LEU A 258 17.07 -7.37 22.08
CA LEU A 258 16.87 -8.82 22.06
C LEU A 258 17.67 -9.53 23.15
N LEU A 259 18.94 -9.20 23.30
CA LEU A 259 19.81 -9.78 24.34
C LEU A 259 19.23 -9.56 25.74
N PHE A 260 18.82 -8.33 26.06
CA PHE A 260 18.24 -8.02 27.37
C PHE A 260 16.85 -8.63 27.57
N MET A 261 16.05 -8.77 26.52
CA MET A 261 14.80 -9.52 26.61
C MET A 261 15.07 -10.99 26.98
N LEU A 262 16.07 -11.64 26.37
CA LEU A 262 16.43 -13.02 26.71
C LEU A 262 16.85 -13.14 28.18
N LEU A 263 17.66 -12.18 28.68
CA LEU A 263 17.99 -12.12 30.12
C LEU A 263 16.73 -12.01 30.98
N ALA A 264 15.79 -11.14 30.61
CA ALA A 264 14.53 -11.01 31.33
C ALA A 264 13.73 -12.32 31.34
N PHE A 265 13.71 -13.04 30.22
CA PHE A 265 13.08 -14.36 30.13
C PHE A 265 13.71 -15.32 31.15
N PHE A 266 15.04 -15.47 31.16
CA PHE A 266 15.71 -16.38 32.11
C PHE A 266 15.48 -16.01 33.58
N TYR A 267 15.56 -14.72 33.93
CA TYR A 267 15.46 -14.29 35.33
C TYR A 267 14.03 -14.23 35.86
N PHE A 268 13.06 -13.84 35.03
CA PHE A 268 11.71 -13.53 35.49
C PHE A 268 10.65 -14.55 35.06
N ILE A 269 10.97 -15.56 34.23
CA ILE A 269 9.96 -16.56 33.82
C ILE A 269 9.34 -17.29 35.01
N LYS A 270 10.09 -17.45 36.12
CA LYS A 270 9.58 -18.09 37.35
C LYS A 270 8.67 -17.15 38.16
N THR A 271 9.02 -15.88 38.29
CA THR A 271 8.32 -14.92 39.16
C THR A 271 7.20 -14.16 38.46
N HIS A 272 7.35 -13.84 37.17
CA HIS A 272 6.40 -13.09 36.34
C HIS A 272 5.91 -13.89 35.14
N ARG A 273 5.76 -15.22 35.30
CA ARG A 273 5.40 -16.17 34.24
C ARG A 273 4.26 -15.69 33.34
N ASN A 274 3.14 -15.26 33.93
CA ASN A 274 1.95 -14.86 33.19
C ASN A 274 2.19 -13.64 32.29
N ILE A 275 2.95 -12.66 32.80
CA ILE A 275 3.26 -11.41 32.09
C ILE A 275 4.16 -11.72 30.89
N ILE A 276 5.21 -12.51 31.12
CA ILE A 276 6.16 -12.91 30.07
C ILE A 276 5.46 -13.71 28.98
N ILE A 277 4.68 -14.74 29.35
CA ILE A 277 3.94 -15.55 28.39
C ILE A 277 3.00 -14.67 27.55
N LEU A 278 2.22 -13.79 28.19
CA LEU A 278 1.27 -12.96 27.47
C LEU A 278 1.96 -11.99 26.49
N PHE A 279 3.05 -11.36 26.90
CA PHE A 279 3.80 -10.45 26.05
C PHE A 279 4.48 -11.20 24.90
N SER A 280 5.05 -12.37 25.16
CA SER A 280 5.62 -13.24 24.13
C SER A 280 4.56 -13.72 23.12
N LEU A 281 3.36 -14.09 23.57
CA LEU A 281 2.25 -14.45 22.69
C LEU A 281 1.82 -13.27 21.81
N CYS A 282 1.80 -12.04 22.34
CA CYS A 282 1.55 -10.84 21.54
C CYS A 282 2.63 -10.66 20.46
N ILE A 283 3.92 -10.74 20.82
CA ILE A 283 5.04 -10.65 19.87
C ILE A 283 4.94 -11.72 18.78
N LEU A 284 4.72 -12.97 19.18
CA LEU A 284 4.60 -14.09 18.24
C LEU A 284 3.39 -13.93 17.30
N SER A 285 2.25 -13.44 17.79
CA SER A 285 1.07 -13.20 16.96
C SER A 285 1.32 -12.15 15.87
N ILE A 286 2.05 -11.07 16.21
CA ILE A 286 2.44 -10.03 15.25
C ILE A 286 3.40 -10.63 14.21
N LEU A 287 4.47 -11.28 14.67
CA LEU A 287 5.48 -11.87 13.79
C LEU A 287 4.86 -12.91 12.85
N PHE A 288 3.98 -13.77 13.36
CA PHE A 288 3.29 -14.77 12.56
C PHE A 288 2.44 -14.12 11.47
N TYR A 289 1.63 -13.12 11.82
CA TYR A 289 0.80 -12.44 10.81
C TYR A 289 1.63 -11.79 9.70
N PHE A 290 2.64 -10.98 10.05
CA PHE A 290 3.43 -10.26 9.06
C PHE A 290 4.36 -11.19 8.24
N SER A 291 4.73 -12.35 8.79
CA SER A 291 5.58 -13.31 8.10
C SER A 291 4.82 -14.24 7.15
N TYR A 292 3.55 -14.52 7.42
CA TYR A 292 2.79 -15.57 6.70
C TYR A 292 1.54 -15.07 5.97
N LYS A 293 0.98 -13.90 6.33
CA LYS A 293 -0.24 -13.36 5.70
C LYS A 293 -0.02 -12.10 4.87
N VAL A 294 0.98 -11.31 5.23
CA VAL A 294 1.37 -10.13 4.45
C VAL A 294 2.45 -10.56 3.48
N ASN A 295 2.28 -10.43 2.17
CA ASN A 295 3.28 -10.92 1.20
C ASN A 295 4.46 -9.94 1.04
N ILE A 296 4.25 -8.68 1.39
CA ILE A 296 5.21 -7.58 1.29
C ILE A 296 6.04 -7.45 2.57
N TYR A 297 7.37 -7.44 2.46
CA TYR A 297 8.22 -7.00 3.56
C TYR A 297 8.41 -5.48 3.55
N ASP A 298 8.18 -4.85 4.70
CA ASP A 298 8.58 -3.48 5.01
C ASP A 298 9.22 -3.45 6.40
N ILE A 299 10.37 -2.78 6.53
CA ILE A 299 11.09 -2.67 7.80
C ILE A 299 10.23 -2.05 8.89
N ARG A 300 9.27 -1.18 8.54
CA ARG A 300 8.33 -0.55 9.47
C ARG A 300 7.47 -1.58 10.21
N TYR A 301 7.26 -2.77 9.65
CA TYR A 301 6.49 -3.81 10.35
C TYR A 301 7.21 -4.36 11.58
N THR A 302 8.52 -4.14 11.72
CA THR A 302 9.23 -4.43 12.97
C THR A 302 8.85 -3.48 14.11
N LEU A 303 8.35 -2.27 13.81
CA LEU A 303 7.91 -1.30 14.83
C LEU A 303 6.79 -1.84 15.72
N PHE A 304 6.00 -2.78 15.20
CA PHE A 304 4.85 -3.36 15.89
C PHE A 304 5.25 -4.20 17.12
N VAL A 305 6.41 -4.85 17.09
CA VAL A 305 6.88 -5.68 18.21
C VAL A 305 7.71 -4.90 19.22
N ILE A 306 8.30 -3.76 18.82
CA ILE A 306 9.21 -2.99 19.68
C ILE A 306 8.59 -2.61 21.03
N PRO A 307 7.34 -2.09 21.13
CA PRO A 307 6.75 -1.76 22.42
C PRO A 307 6.74 -2.91 23.42
N PHE A 308 6.52 -4.14 22.97
CA PHE A 308 6.54 -5.33 23.83
C PHE A 308 7.97 -5.76 24.19
N LEU A 309 8.87 -5.74 23.21
CA LEU A 309 10.28 -6.12 23.39
C LEU A 309 10.98 -5.23 24.43
N VAL A 310 10.77 -3.91 24.38
CA VAL A 310 11.44 -2.96 25.29
C VAL A 310 10.99 -3.10 26.75
N VAL A 311 9.76 -3.54 27.00
CA VAL A 311 9.30 -3.80 28.37
C VAL A 311 10.10 -4.93 29.00
N LEU A 312 10.24 -6.04 28.27
CA LEU A 312 11.04 -7.18 28.73
C LEU A 312 12.53 -6.80 28.80
N ALA A 313 13.07 -6.14 27.78
CA ALA A 313 14.47 -5.71 27.75
C ALA A 313 14.83 -4.81 28.95
N GLY A 314 14.00 -3.83 29.29
CA GLY A 314 14.25 -2.96 30.44
C GLY A 314 14.25 -3.70 31.78
N ALA A 315 13.42 -4.73 31.94
CA ALA A 315 13.47 -5.61 33.09
C ALA A 315 14.80 -6.40 33.15
N GLY A 316 15.26 -6.92 32.01
CA GLY A 316 16.54 -7.61 31.88
C GLY A 316 17.74 -6.73 32.26
N VAL A 317 17.80 -5.50 31.74
CA VAL A 317 18.85 -4.51 32.11
C VAL A 317 18.80 -4.19 33.60
N SER A 318 17.60 -3.95 34.15
CA SER A 318 17.46 -3.66 35.57
C SER A 318 18.00 -4.78 36.45
N LYS A 319 17.80 -6.04 36.05
CA LYS A 319 18.29 -7.20 36.79
C LYS A 319 19.81 -7.36 36.65
N LEU A 320 20.34 -7.18 35.44
CA LEU A 320 21.78 -7.26 35.16
C LEU A 320 22.59 -6.23 35.98
N LEU A 321 22.02 -5.05 36.20
CA LEU A 321 22.65 -3.95 36.95
C LEU A 321 22.35 -3.98 38.45
N GLU A 322 21.59 -4.96 38.94
CA GLU A 322 21.31 -5.08 40.36
C GLU A 322 22.60 -5.38 41.15
N GLY A 323 22.84 -4.61 42.21
CA GLY A 323 24.07 -4.71 43.02
C GLY A 323 25.35 -4.18 42.35
N LYS A 324 25.29 -3.72 41.10
CA LYS A 324 26.46 -3.19 40.37
C LYS A 324 26.70 -1.70 40.68
N PRO A 325 27.96 -1.22 40.63
CA PRO A 325 28.29 0.19 40.83
C PRO A 325 27.65 1.08 39.75
N LYS A 326 27.28 2.32 40.14
CA LYS A 326 26.61 3.28 39.24
C LYS A 326 27.38 3.56 37.93
N LYS A 327 28.72 3.48 37.97
CA LYS A 327 29.59 3.65 36.79
C LYS A 327 29.23 2.68 35.66
N ILE A 328 28.92 1.43 35.98
CA ILE A 328 28.49 0.43 34.98
C ILE A 328 27.15 0.83 34.37
N GLY A 329 26.22 1.36 35.17
CA GLY A 329 24.96 1.91 34.66
C GLY A 329 25.16 3.04 33.64
N TYR A 330 26.14 3.93 33.84
CA TYR A 330 26.47 4.97 32.86
C TYR A 330 27.04 4.42 31.56
N VAL A 331 27.87 3.37 31.63
CA VAL A 331 28.38 2.67 30.43
C VAL A 331 27.21 2.09 29.63
N PHE A 332 26.24 1.45 30.29
CA PHE A 332 25.04 0.94 29.61
C PHE A 332 24.17 2.04 29.00
N LEU A 333 24.04 3.20 29.66
CA LEU A 333 23.34 4.35 29.05
C LEU A 333 24.01 4.75 27.73
N ILE A 334 25.34 4.90 27.72
CA ILE A 334 26.07 5.26 26.50
C ILE A 334 25.90 4.19 25.42
N ILE A 335 26.06 2.92 25.76
CA ILE A 335 25.93 1.81 24.81
C ILE A 335 24.53 1.77 24.17
N ILE A 336 23.46 1.95 24.95
CA ILE A 336 22.07 1.96 24.48
C ILE A 336 21.74 3.23 23.68
N LEU A 337 22.50 4.32 23.86
CA LEU A 337 22.36 5.56 23.10
C LEU A 337 22.98 5.47 21.70
N ILE A 338 24.03 4.65 21.52
CA ILE A 338 24.77 4.52 20.25
C ILE A 338 23.84 4.25 19.05
N PRO A 339 22.89 3.29 19.08
CA PRO A 339 22.01 3.06 17.94
C PRO A 339 21.23 4.30 17.49
N GLY A 340 20.65 5.04 18.44
CA GLY A 340 19.91 6.28 18.16
C GLY A 340 20.82 7.39 17.60
N LEU A 341 22.04 7.52 18.14
CA LEU A 341 23.04 8.46 17.62
C LEU A 341 23.51 8.06 16.22
N SER A 342 23.77 6.79 15.97
CA SER A 342 24.21 6.26 14.67
C SER A 342 23.14 6.48 13.60
N THR A 343 21.87 6.23 13.90
CA THR A 343 20.76 6.56 13.00
C THR A 343 20.71 8.07 12.74
N THR A 344 20.78 8.87 13.80
CA THR A 344 20.79 10.33 13.68
C THR A 344 21.95 10.83 12.80
N ALA A 345 23.16 10.33 13.03
CA ALA A 345 24.37 10.68 12.29
C ALA A 345 24.30 10.23 10.82
N TYR A 346 23.79 9.03 10.56
CA TYR A 346 23.60 8.50 9.20
C TYR A 346 22.68 9.41 8.40
N TYR A 347 21.50 9.73 8.94
CA TYR A 347 20.57 10.65 8.28
C TYR A 347 21.07 12.10 8.31
N ALA A 348 21.89 12.49 9.29
CA ALA A 348 22.56 13.79 9.35
C ALA A 348 23.54 14.00 8.18
N LYS A 349 24.07 12.94 7.57
CA LYS A 349 24.92 13.03 6.37
C LYS A 349 24.12 13.25 5.07
N ASN A 350 22.88 12.78 4.99
CA ASN A 350 22.06 12.97 3.79
C ASN A 350 21.73 14.46 3.61
N PRO A 351 21.87 15.06 2.43
CA PRO A 351 21.55 16.46 2.22
C PRO A 351 20.10 16.76 2.63
N ALA A 352 19.84 17.98 3.11
CA ALA A 352 18.48 18.41 3.34
C ALA A 352 17.69 18.23 2.05
N VAL A 353 16.48 17.72 2.20
CA VAL A 353 15.64 17.40 1.05
C VAL A 353 15.33 18.71 0.33
N LYS A 354 15.73 18.83 -0.94
CA LYS A 354 15.46 20.03 -1.75
C LYS A 354 13.96 20.27 -1.77
N ASN A 355 13.53 21.35 -1.12
CA ASN A 355 12.15 21.80 -1.12
C ASN A 355 12.09 23.16 -1.78
N ASP A 356 11.44 23.23 -2.93
CA ASP A 356 11.24 24.48 -3.62
C ASP A 356 10.07 25.24 -2.96
N ALA A 357 10.40 26.34 -2.28
CA ALA A 357 9.42 27.22 -1.65
C ALA A 357 8.41 27.77 -2.67
N TYR A 358 8.84 27.97 -3.93
CA TYR A 358 7.96 28.39 -5.01
C TYR A 358 6.85 27.39 -5.27
N ILE A 359 7.15 26.08 -5.33
CA ILE A 359 6.12 25.04 -5.50
C ILE A 359 5.12 25.07 -4.36
N THR A 360 5.61 25.22 -3.12
CA THR A 360 4.74 25.27 -1.95
C THR A 360 3.77 26.45 -2.04
N GLN A 361 4.25 27.62 -2.47
CA GLN A 361 3.41 28.80 -2.67
C GLN A 361 2.44 28.62 -3.84
N LEU A 362 2.91 28.05 -4.96
CA LEU A 362 2.10 27.76 -6.13
C LEU A 362 0.93 26.83 -5.78
N ILE A 363 1.18 25.72 -5.07
CA ILE A 363 0.13 24.77 -4.66
C ILE A 363 -0.87 25.42 -3.69
N LYS A 364 -0.40 26.25 -2.76
CA LYS A 364 -1.28 26.98 -1.82
C LYS A 364 -2.20 27.99 -2.52
N ASN A 365 -1.76 28.53 -3.65
CA ASN A 365 -2.48 29.53 -4.42
C ASN A 365 -3.55 28.93 -5.34
N PHE A 366 -3.59 27.60 -5.53
CA PHE A 366 -4.68 26.96 -6.26
C PHE A 366 -6.00 27.16 -5.51
N LYS A 367 -6.95 27.85 -6.16
CA LYS A 367 -8.27 28.18 -5.61
C LYS A 367 -9.34 27.47 -6.42
N GLN A 368 -10.31 26.89 -5.71
CA GLN A 368 -11.56 26.29 -6.22
C GLN A 368 -11.41 25.06 -7.14
N ASP A 369 -10.34 24.99 -7.91
CA ASP A 369 -10.10 23.94 -8.90
C ASP A 369 -9.52 22.68 -8.27
N ALA A 370 -9.95 21.52 -8.74
CA ALA A 370 -9.40 20.26 -8.30
C ALA A 370 -7.98 20.04 -8.85
N ILE A 371 -7.21 19.23 -8.12
CA ILE A 371 -5.89 18.75 -8.51
C ILE A 371 -5.99 17.26 -8.79
N VAL A 372 -5.40 16.80 -9.89
CA VAL A 372 -5.09 15.38 -10.08
C VAL A 372 -3.60 15.19 -9.89
N THR A 373 -3.20 14.15 -9.18
CA THR A 373 -1.80 13.91 -8.87
C THR A 373 -1.53 12.44 -8.59
N ASN A 374 -0.32 11.97 -8.86
CA ASN A 374 0.14 10.67 -8.38
C ASN A 374 0.81 10.75 -6.99
N SER A 375 1.01 11.97 -6.45
CA SER A 375 1.83 12.19 -5.26
C SER A 375 1.07 12.77 -4.08
N ALA A 376 1.18 12.09 -2.94
CA ALA A 376 0.58 12.49 -1.68
C ALA A 376 1.19 13.77 -1.09
N PHE A 377 2.38 14.18 -1.53
CA PHE A 377 3.03 15.39 -1.00
C PHE A 377 2.27 16.68 -1.32
N THR A 378 1.45 16.67 -2.37
CA THR A 378 0.57 17.78 -2.73
C THR A 378 -0.51 18.01 -1.67
N LEU A 379 -0.95 16.96 -0.97
CA LEU A 379 -2.02 17.01 0.03
C LEU A 379 -1.64 17.83 1.27
N PHE A 380 -0.34 18.00 1.56
CA PHE A 380 0.10 18.88 2.64
C PHE A 380 -0.30 20.33 2.42
N TYR A 381 -0.29 20.78 1.16
CA TYR A 381 -0.39 22.20 0.83
C TYR A 381 -1.63 22.56 0.01
N SER A 382 -2.26 21.58 -0.64
CA SER A 382 -3.49 21.82 -1.38
C SER A 382 -4.63 22.21 -0.42
N ASN A 383 -5.36 23.25 -0.82
CA ASN A 383 -6.58 23.72 -0.16
C ASN A 383 -7.81 23.50 -1.05
N VAL A 384 -7.72 22.51 -1.92
CA VAL A 384 -8.74 22.13 -2.91
C VAL A 384 -8.93 20.62 -2.90
N LYS A 385 -9.98 20.15 -3.58
CA LYS A 385 -10.19 18.72 -3.79
C LYS A 385 -9.00 18.13 -4.54
N THR A 386 -8.44 17.03 -4.04
CA THR A 386 -7.32 16.34 -4.69
C THR A 386 -7.71 14.91 -5.01
N TYR A 387 -7.52 14.52 -6.27
CA TYR A 387 -7.65 13.15 -6.76
C TYR A 387 -6.25 12.55 -6.83
N LEU A 388 -5.89 11.81 -5.78
CA LEU A 388 -4.65 11.07 -5.71
C LEU A 388 -4.82 9.74 -6.45
N MET A 389 -3.97 9.48 -7.43
CA MET A 389 -3.91 8.23 -8.18
C MET A 389 -2.58 7.54 -7.88
N PRO A 390 -2.47 6.88 -6.72
CA PRO A 390 -1.24 6.21 -6.34
C PRO A 390 -1.01 5.00 -7.24
N GLY A 391 0.20 4.87 -7.77
CA GLY A 391 0.63 3.66 -8.46
C GLY A 391 1.22 3.91 -9.83
N PRO A 392 1.57 2.83 -10.54
CA PRO A 392 2.27 2.94 -11.81
C PRO A 392 1.39 3.49 -12.94
N ASN A 393 0.06 3.54 -12.82
CA ASN A 393 -0.74 3.90 -13.99
C ASN A 393 -0.82 5.43 -14.25
N LEU A 394 0.24 5.96 -14.85
CA LEU A 394 0.31 7.35 -15.30
C LEU A 394 -0.75 7.69 -16.37
N ALA A 395 -1.12 6.74 -17.23
CA ALA A 395 -2.22 6.94 -18.17
C ALA A 395 -3.53 7.20 -17.43
N HIS A 396 -3.86 6.40 -16.42
CA HIS A 396 -5.08 6.57 -15.64
C HIS A 396 -5.09 7.91 -14.89
N THR A 397 -3.93 8.32 -14.34
CA THR A 397 -3.76 9.65 -13.73
C THR A 397 -4.06 10.76 -14.75
N TYR A 398 -3.53 10.63 -15.97
CA TYR A 398 -3.74 11.62 -17.03
C TYR A 398 -5.19 11.63 -17.57
N ILE A 399 -5.79 10.46 -17.77
CA ILE A 399 -7.19 10.32 -18.20
C ILE A 399 -8.11 10.96 -17.17
N THR A 400 -7.90 10.69 -15.88
CA THR A 400 -8.64 11.32 -14.77
C THR A 400 -8.53 12.83 -14.86
N TYR A 401 -7.34 13.36 -15.10
CA TYR A 401 -7.13 14.80 -15.27
C TYR A 401 -7.89 15.38 -16.48
N ILE A 402 -7.87 14.71 -17.63
CA ILE A 402 -8.58 15.18 -18.82
C ILE A 402 -10.10 15.13 -18.63
N GLN A 403 -10.62 14.00 -18.14
CA GLN A 403 -12.05 13.77 -17.97
C GLN A 403 -12.65 14.62 -16.84
N ASN A 404 -11.89 14.90 -15.78
CA ASN A 404 -12.37 15.73 -14.70
C ASN A 404 -12.39 17.21 -15.11
N LYS A 405 -13.57 17.71 -15.46
CA LYS A 405 -13.79 19.12 -15.86
C LYS A 405 -13.42 20.11 -14.75
N ASN A 406 -13.51 19.71 -13.48
CA ASN A 406 -13.14 20.55 -12.35
C ASN A 406 -11.64 20.52 -12.06
N ALA A 407 -10.89 19.56 -12.63
CA ALA A 407 -9.45 19.50 -12.48
C ALA A 407 -8.78 20.44 -13.49
N LYS A 408 -8.18 21.53 -12.99
CA LYS A 408 -7.35 22.42 -13.81
C LYS A 408 -5.87 22.08 -13.73
N TRP A 409 -5.44 21.40 -12.66
CA TRP A 409 -4.03 21.17 -12.37
C TRP A 409 -3.71 19.67 -12.38
N LEU A 410 -2.59 19.33 -13.00
CA LEU A 410 -1.99 18.00 -12.93
C LEU A 410 -0.59 18.10 -12.33
N ILE A 411 -0.38 17.47 -11.18
CA ILE A 411 0.93 17.43 -10.52
C ILE A 411 1.46 16.01 -10.59
N LEU A 412 2.53 15.81 -11.35
CA LEU A 412 3.20 14.52 -11.47
C LEU A 412 4.53 14.51 -10.75
N LYS A 413 4.78 13.43 -9.99
CA LYS A 413 6.09 13.04 -9.51
C LYS A 413 6.58 11.82 -10.27
N PRO A 414 7.47 12.00 -11.26
CA PRO A 414 7.95 10.89 -12.06
C PRO A 414 8.67 9.83 -11.20
N ASP A 415 9.30 10.22 -10.08
CA ASP A 415 10.03 9.28 -9.20
C ASP A 415 9.15 8.29 -8.45
N GLU A 416 7.85 8.56 -8.33
CA GLU A 416 6.90 7.62 -7.71
C GLU A 416 6.43 6.54 -8.70
N TYR A 417 6.79 6.67 -9.98
CA TYR A 417 6.70 5.61 -10.96
C TYR A 417 8.04 4.85 -11.00
N TYR A 418 8.08 3.68 -10.38
CA TYR A 418 9.26 2.85 -10.37
C TYR A 418 9.17 1.82 -11.53
N CYS A 419 10.27 1.65 -12.26
CA CYS A 419 10.44 0.57 -13.25
C CYS A 419 11.38 -0.48 -12.69
N PRO A 420 11.10 -1.78 -12.90
CA PRO A 420 12.01 -2.83 -12.50
C PRO A 420 13.41 -2.58 -13.04
N PRO A 421 14.47 -2.87 -12.26
CA PRO A 421 15.82 -2.82 -12.79
C PRO A 421 15.88 -3.73 -14.03
N ASN A 422 16.46 -3.23 -15.11
CA ASN A 422 16.55 -3.89 -16.43
C ASN A 422 15.26 -3.94 -17.27
N ASP A 423 14.14 -3.38 -16.82
CA ASP A 423 12.94 -3.21 -17.65
C ASP A 423 13.06 -1.92 -18.48
N SER A 424 13.87 -2.00 -19.54
CA SER A 424 14.08 -0.91 -20.50
C SER A 424 12.76 -0.49 -21.16
N ILE A 425 11.86 -1.45 -21.39
CA ILE A 425 10.55 -1.21 -21.97
C ILE A 425 9.71 -0.30 -21.06
N CYS A 426 9.60 -0.63 -19.76
CA CYS A 426 8.92 0.21 -18.78
C CYS A 426 9.50 1.63 -18.76
N THR A 427 10.83 1.73 -18.79
CA THR A 427 11.53 3.02 -18.73
C THR A 427 11.23 3.86 -19.98
N ILE A 428 11.26 3.25 -21.17
CA ILE A 428 10.89 3.89 -22.44
C ILE A 428 9.44 4.35 -22.44
N ASP A 429 8.51 3.48 -22.01
CA ASP A 429 7.08 3.79 -21.93
C ASP A 429 6.81 4.97 -21.00
N PHE A 430 7.45 4.96 -19.83
CA PHE A 430 7.41 6.06 -18.87
C PHE A 430 7.91 7.39 -19.45
N ILE A 431 9.10 7.40 -20.05
CA ILE A 431 9.68 8.61 -20.65
C ILE A 431 8.75 9.15 -21.74
N LYS A 432 8.20 8.28 -22.58
CA LYS A 432 7.23 8.65 -23.62
C LYS A 432 5.97 9.27 -23.02
N ARG A 433 5.39 8.66 -22.00
CA ARG A 433 4.21 9.19 -21.29
C ARG A 433 4.47 10.61 -20.78
N ILE A 434 5.61 10.81 -20.11
CA ILE A 434 6.02 12.13 -19.62
C ILE A 434 6.17 13.11 -20.79
N ASN A 435 6.89 12.75 -21.86
CA ASN A 435 7.04 13.59 -23.04
C ASN A 435 5.69 13.99 -23.65
N TYR A 436 4.77 13.04 -23.78
CA TYR A 436 3.43 13.30 -24.28
C TYR A 436 2.68 14.29 -23.39
N PHE A 437 2.60 14.04 -22.08
CA PHE A 437 1.91 14.94 -21.14
C PHE A 437 2.50 16.35 -21.19
N VAL A 438 3.83 16.46 -21.14
CA VAL A 438 4.55 17.73 -21.18
C VAL A 438 4.32 18.48 -22.50
N SER A 439 4.19 17.77 -23.63
CA SER A 439 3.92 18.38 -24.94
C SER A 439 2.48 18.83 -25.16
N LYS A 440 1.51 18.18 -24.49
CA LYS A 440 0.08 18.43 -24.67
C LYS A 440 -0.53 19.40 -23.67
N ASN A 441 0.24 19.83 -22.67
CA ASN A 441 -0.25 20.68 -21.60
C ASN A 441 0.61 21.93 -21.43
N ASN A 442 0.02 22.96 -20.83
CA ASN A 442 0.77 24.13 -20.43
C ASN A 442 1.56 23.80 -19.15
N LEU A 443 2.86 24.14 -19.16
CA LEU A 443 3.78 23.84 -18.08
C LEU A 443 3.96 25.06 -17.20
N LEU A 444 3.65 24.90 -15.92
CA LEU A 444 3.87 25.92 -14.91
C LEU A 444 5.21 25.73 -14.20
N TYR A 445 5.61 24.48 -13.97
CA TYR A 445 6.79 24.17 -13.18
C TYR A 445 7.38 22.81 -13.53
N CYS A 446 8.71 22.75 -13.61
CA CYS A 446 9.49 21.52 -13.68
C CYS A 446 10.75 21.66 -12.82
N GLY A 447 10.91 20.79 -11.83
CA GLY A 447 12.02 20.88 -10.86
C GLY A 447 11.87 19.85 -9.75
N TYR A 448 12.20 20.21 -8.50
CA TYR A 448 12.25 19.28 -7.36
C TYR A 448 11.34 19.73 -6.22
N PHE A 449 10.51 18.81 -5.73
CA PHE A 449 9.67 18.99 -4.55
C PHE A 449 9.92 17.84 -3.59
N TYR A 450 10.29 18.13 -2.35
CA TYR A 450 10.68 17.09 -1.37
C TYR A 450 11.68 16.08 -1.94
N GLY A 451 12.70 16.57 -2.67
CA GLY A 451 13.78 15.74 -3.21
C GLY A 451 13.39 14.88 -4.42
N SER A 452 12.13 14.94 -4.86
CA SER A 452 11.64 14.23 -6.03
C SER A 452 11.37 15.19 -7.17
N ARG A 453 11.68 14.77 -8.39
CA ARG A 453 11.28 15.42 -9.64
C ARG A 453 9.77 15.65 -9.62
N THR A 454 9.36 16.86 -9.99
CA THR A 454 7.96 17.28 -9.97
C THR A 454 7.66 18.13 -11.19
N ILE A 455 6.54 17.82 -11.85
CA ILE A 455 6.03 18.49 -13.03
C ILE A 455 4.62 18.99 -12.69
N ILE A 456 4.37 20.29 -12.89
CA ILE A 456 3.06 20.90 -12.71
C ILE A 456 2.56 21.39 -14.06
N MET A 457 1.42 20.84 -14.47
CA MET A 457 0.73 21.14 -15.71
C MET A 457 -0.63 21.78 -15.43
N THR A 458 -1.11 22.55 -16.39
CA THR A 458 -2.43 23.18 -16.34
C THR A 458 -3.16 23.15 -17.69
N LYS A 459 -4.50 23.20 -17.63
CA LYS A 459 -5.38 23.42 -18.78
C LYS A 459 -5.42 24.90 -19.18
N ASP A 460 -5.06 25.81 -18.27
CA ASP A 460 -5.09 27.25 -18.53
C ASP A 460 -3.96 27.65 -19.49
N ASN A 461 -4.20 28.66 -20.34
CA ASN A 461 -3.23 29.13 -21.34
C ASN A 461 -2.05 29.96 -20.76
N THR A 462 -1.61 29.62 -19.55
CA THR A 462 -0.48 30.25 -18.86
C THR A 462 0.77 29.37 -19.03
N LYS A 463 1.43 29.44 -20.18
CA LYS A 463 2.66 28.68 -20.42
C LYS A 463 3.87 29.48 -19.91
N LEU A 464 4.57 28.94 -18.91
CA LEU A 464 5.78 29.56 -18.35
C LEU A 464 7.06 28.85 -18.80
N ILE A 465 6.98 27.55 -19.10
CA ILE A 465 8.14 26.70 -19.39
C ILE A 465 7.92 25.96 -20.71
N SER A 466 8.97 25.84 -21.54
CA SER A 466 8.90 25.03 -22.76
C SER A 466 9.05 23.53 -22.45
N PRO A 467 8.44 22.62 -23.24
CA PRO A 467 8.63 21.17 -23.06
C PRO A 467 10.09 20.72 -22.99
N ASN A 468 10.95 21.24 -23.88
CA ASN A 468 12.38 20.90 -23.89
C ASN A 468 13.07 21.39 -22.61
N GLU A 469 12.83 22.63 -22.20
CA GLU A 469 13.39 23.17 -20.96
C GLU A 469 12.95 22.36 -19.74
N CYS A 470 11.68 21.96 -19.69
CA CYS A 470 11.16 21.10 -18.63
C CYS A 470 11.95 19.80 -18.54
N LEU A 471 12.03 19.04 -19.65
CA LEU A 471 12.72 17.74 -19.72
C LEU A 471 14.20 17.85 -19.36
N THR A 472 14.88 18.92 -19.80
CA THR A 472 16.27 19.20 -19.40
C THR A 472 16.37 19.46 -17.89
N LYS A 473 15.49 20.27 -17.30
CA LYS A 473 15.49 20.56 -15.85
C LYS A 473 15.30 19.33 -14.98
N ILE A 474 14.52 18.35 -15.43
CA ILE A 474 14.28 17.09 -14.69
C ILE A 474 15.26 15.96 -15.09
N ASN A 475 16.26 16.26 -15.92
CA ASN A 475 17.28 15.33 -16.43
C ASN A 475 16.67 14.08 -17.08
N PHE A 476 15.73 14.28 -17.99
CA PHE A 476 15.13 13.20 -18.78
C PHE A 476 15.79 13.12 -20.16
N GLU A 477 16.39 11.97 -20.48
CA GLU A 477 16.95 11.70 -21.80
C GLU A 477 15.83 11.48 -22.83
N LYS A 478 16.05 11.96 -24.05
CA LYS A 478 15.18 11.63 -25.19
C LYS A 478 15.49 10.21 -25.63
N VAL A 479 14.46 9.36 -25.70
CA VAL A 479 14.59 7.99 -26.19
C VAL A 479 13.91 7.85 -27.55
N GLN A 480 14.59 7.21 -28.50
CA GLN A 480 14.02 6.88 -29.81
C GLN A 480 12.91 5.84 -29.65
N LEU A 481 11.75 6.11 -30.26
CA LEU A 481 10.55 5.32 -30.03
C LEU A 481 10.52 4.06 -30.91
N PRO A 482 10.17 2.89 -30.35
CA PRO A 482 9.85 1.72 -31.16
C PRO A 482 8.55 1.95 -31.97
N SER A 483 8.33 1.13 -32.99
CA SER A 483 7.09 1.15 -33.77
C SER A 483 5.86 0.87 -32.89
N LYS A 484 4.76 1.59 -33.15
CA LYS A 484 3.48 1.36 -32.45
C LYS A 484 2.90 0.01 -32.88
N SER A 485 2.35 -0.71 -31.92
CA SER A 485 1.50 -1.88 -32.17
C SER A 485 0.25 -1.81 -31.28
N ILE A 486 -0.89 -2.08 -31.90
CA ILE A 486 -2.19 -2.14 -31.23
C ILE A 486 -2.70 -3.57 -31.35
N PHE A 487 -3.16 -4.11 -30.23
CA PHE A 487 -3.76 -5.44 -30.16
C PHE A 487 -5.16 -5.29 -29.57
N ILE A 488 -6.10 -6.08 -30.07
CA ILE A 488 -7.41 -6.23 -29.46
C ILE A 488 -7.42 -7.56 -28.73
N ARG A 489 -7.60 -7.54 -27.41
CA ARG A 489 -7.80 -8.74 -26.60
C ARG A 489 -9.29 -8.91 -26.36
N ILE A 490 -9.84 -10.07 -26.73
CA ILE A 490 -11.19 -10.48 -26.32
C ILE A 490 -10.99 -11.37 -25.11
N ASN A 491 -11.36 -10.86 -23.94
CA ASN A 491 -10.98 -11.45 -22.67
C ASN A 491 -12.03 -12.43 -22.16
N ALA A 492 -11.56 -13.52 -21.55
CA ALA A 492 -12.35 -14.37 -20.67
C ALA A 492 -13.62 -14.96 -21.31
N VAL A 493 -13.55 -15.43 -22.55
CA VAL A 493 -14.70 -16.10 -23.22
C VAL A 493 -14.83 -17.52 -22.65
N PRO A 494 -15.91 -17.84 -21.90
CA PRO A 494 -16.08 -19.17 -21.34
C PRO A 494 -16.37 -20.20 -22.42
N ILE A 495 -15.90 -21.42 -22.19
CA ILE A 495 -16.36 -22.61 -22.92
C ILE A 495 -17.53 -23.19 -22.11
N THR A 496 -18.61 -23.59 -22.77
CA THR A 496 -19.76 -24.23 -22.11
C THR A 496 -19.45 -25.69 -21.78
N SER A 497 -20.32 -26.34 -21.00
CA SER A 497 -20.22 -27.79 -20.73
C SER A 497 -20.24 -28.65 -21.99
N ASP A 498 -20.86 -28.16 -23.07
CA ASP A 498 -20.96 -28.85 -24.35
C ASP A 498 -19.72 -28.63 -25.24
N GLY A 499 -18.73 -27.88 -24.75
CA GLY A 499 -17.51 -27.56 -25.47
C GLY A 499 -17.67 -26.47 -26.53
N GLU A 500 -18.72 -25.64 -26.42
CA GLU A 500 -19.00 -24.49 -27.28
C GLU A 500 -18.41 -23.20 -26.68
N LEU A 501 -18.02 -22.25 -27.53
CA LEU A 501 -17.71 -20.90 -27.03
C LEU A 501 -19.01 -20.20 -26.63
N GLU A 502 -19.06 -19.65 -25.43
CA GLU A 502 -20.20 -18.84 -25.03
C GLU A 502 -20.34 -17.63 -25.97
N ASN A 503 -21.52 -17.46 -26.55
CA ASN A 503 -21.78 -16.48 -27.61
C ASN A 503 -20.86 -16.60 -28.84
N GLU A 504 -20.56 -17.84 -29.26
CA GLU A 504 -19.68 -18.19 -30.39
C GLU A 504 -19.89 -17.28 -31.61
N ASN A 505 -21.14 -17.10 -32.07
CA ASN A 505 -21.43 -16.26 -33.24
C ASN A 505 -20.93 -14.81 -33.10
N ASN A 506 -21.09 -14.20 -31.94
CA ASN A 506 -20.65 -12.83 -31.68
C ASN A 506 -19.12 -12.77 -31.56
N VAL A 507 -18.49 -13.76 -30.92
CA VAL A 507 -17.02 -13.89 -30.87
C VAL A 507 -16.43 -14.00 -32.27
N ILE A 508 -16.94 -14.93 -33.08
CA ILE A 508 -16.51 -15.16 -34.46
C ILE A 508 -16.61 -13.87 -35.26
N LYS A 509 -17.77 -13.21 -35.19
CA LYS A 509 -18.03 -11.98 -35.94
C LYS A 509 -17.10 -10.85 -35.50
N LEU A 510 -16.84 -10.71 -34.20
CA LEU A 510 -15.92 -9.72 -33.65
C LEU A 510 -14.48 -9.96 -34.10
N VAL A 511 -13.99 -11.20 -34.02
CA VAL A 511 -12.65 -11.58 -34.46
C VAL A 511 -12.47 -11.29 -35.96
N LYS A 512 -13.43 -11.69 -36.80
CA LYS A 512 -13.38 -11.43 -38.24
C LYS A 512 -13.33 -9.93 -38.56
N GLU A 513 -14.05 -9.10 -37.81
CA GLU A 513 -14.01 -7.65 -38.01
C GLU A 513 -12.67 -7.04 -37.55
N ILE A 514 -12.06 -7.55 -36.47
CA ILE A 514 -10.69 -7.15 -36.07
C ILE A 514 -9.68 -7.53 -37.17
N GLU A 515 -9.77 -8.75 -37.69
CA GLU A 515 -8.89 -9.29 -38.74
C GLU A 515 -9.03 -8.52 -40.07
N LYS A 516 -10.27 -8.18 -40.46
CA LYS A 516 -10.57 -7.37 -41.65
C LYS A 516 -9.94 -5.97 -41.60
N ARG A 517 -9.71 -5.45 -40.39
CA ARG A 517 -9.00 -4.17 -40.16
C ARG A 517 -7.47 -4.34 -40.04
N ASN A 518 -6.95 -5.54 -40.32
CA ASN A 518 -5.53 -5.89 -40.20
C ASN A 518 -4.95 -5.61 -38.79
N MET A 519 -5.78 -5.72 -37.76
CA MET A 519 -5.38 -5.60 -36.37
C MET A 519 -5.04 -6.98 -35.80
N LYS A 520 -4.10 -7.01 -34.85
CA LYS A 520 -3.77 -8.26 -34.15
C LYS A 520 -4.82 -8.53 -33.08
N ALA A 521 -5.40 -9.73 -33.09
CA ALA A 521 -6.35 -10.17 -32.09
C ALA A 521 -5.69 -11.15 -31.11
N VAL A 522 -6.09 -11.08 -29.84
CA VAL A 522 -5.78 -12.10 -28.83
C VAL A 522 -7.12 -12.59 -28.28
N LEU A 523 -7.55 -13.78 -28.68
CA LEU A 523 -8.77 -14.39 -28.16
C LEU A 523 -8.42 -15.17 -26.89
N VAL A 524 -8.92 -14.77 -25.73
CA VAL A 524 -8.66 -15.45 -24.46
C VAL A 524 -9.87 -16.28 -24.06
N ILE A 525 -9.68 -17.60 -24.02
CA ILE A 525 -10.72 -18.56 -23.65
C ILE A 525 -10.53 -19.05 -22.21
N ILE A 526 -11.63 -19.32 -21.51
CA ILE A 526 -11.67 -19.95 -20.19
C ILE A 526 -12.30 -21.33 -20.34
N PRO A 527 -11.51 -22.40 -20.28
CA PRO A 527 -12.06 -23.74 -20.33
C PRO A 527 -12.66 -24.11 -18.98
N THR A 528 -13.94 -24.46 -19.00
CA THR A 528 -14.63 -25.07 -17.86
C THR A 528 -14.50 -26.60 -17.88
N GLU A 529 -14.22 -27.18 -19.05
CA GLU A 529 -14.20 -28.62 -19.30
C GLU A 529 -13.09 -29.02 -20.29
N SER A 530 -12.77 -30.31 -20.35
CA SER A 530 -11.67 -30.85 -21.17
C SER A 530 -12.03 -31.13 -22.64
N GLN A 531 -13.29 -30.99 -23.04
CA GLN A 531 -13.76 -31.34 -24.39
C GLN A 531 -14.26 -30.11 -25.15
N LEU A 532 -13.63 -29.84 -26.30
CA LEU A 532 -14.12 -28.89 -27.30
C LEU A 532 -14.98 -29.63 -28.30
N ASN A 533 -16.12 -29.04 -28.69
CA ASN A 533 -16.90 -29.59 -29.78
C ASN A 533 -16.23 -29.31 -31.13
N LYS A 534 -16.72 -29.97 -32.18
CA LYS A 534 -16.17 -29.86 -33.53
C LYS A 534 -16.25 -28.44 -34.09
N ASN A 535 -17.29 -27.67 -33.73
CA ASN A 535 -17.49 -26.30 -34.20
C ASN A 535 -16.41 -25.36 -33.64
N THR A 536 -16.17 -25.41 -32.32
CA THR A 536 -15.13 -24.62 -31.66
C THR A 536 -13.73 -24.97 -32.17
N ILE A 537 -13.44 -26.26 -32.38
CA ILE A 537 -12.17 -26.70 -32.98
C ILE A 537 -12.01 -26.12 -34.40
N ASN A 538 -13.04 -26.24 -35.23
CA ASN A 538 -13.03 -25.70 -36.58
C ASN A 538 -12.84 -24.18 -36.57
N PHE A 539 -13.51 -23.46 -35.66
CA PHE A 539 -13.33 -22.03 -35.49
C PHE A 539 -11.89 -21.68 -35.13
N ILE A 540 -11.32 -22.33 -34.12
CA ILE A 540 -9.93 -22.11 -33.68
C ILE A 540 -8.94 -22.36 -34.83
N ASN A 541 -9.13 -23.44 -35.59
CA ASN A 541 -8.28 -23.78 -36.74
C ASN A 541 -8.40 -22.76 -37.87
N ASN A 542 -9.57 -22.15 -38.04
CA ASN A 542 -9.84 -21.15 -39.07
C ASN A 542 -9.46 -19.71 -38.67
N LEU A 543 -8.97 -19.47 -37.44
CA LEU A 543 -8.48 -18.15 -37.04
C LEU A 543 -7.36 -17.67 -37.98
N ASN A 544 -7.26 -16.36 -38.23
CA ASN A 544 -6.16 -15.81 -39.03
C ASN A 544 -4.79 -16.09 -38.36
N PRO A 545 -3.69 -16.31 -39.10
CA PRO A 545 -2.33 -16.40 -38.53
C PRO A 545 -1.93 -15.22 -37.62
N ASN A 546 -2.55 -14.04 -37.79
CA ASN A 546 -2.34 -12.86 -36.96
C ASN A 546 -3.18 -12.83 -35.67
N THR A 547 -4.10 -13.79 -35.49
CA THR A 547 -4.90 -13.96 -34.28
C THR A 547 -4.23 -14.97 -33.37
N GLU A 548 -3.79 -14.51 -32.20
CA GLU A 548 -3.21 -15.35 -31.16
C GLU A 548 -4.32 -15.91 -30.27
N LEU A 549 -4.25 -17.21 -29.97
CA LEU A 549 -5.16 -17.84 -29.02
C LEU A 549 -4.52 -17.81 -27.63
N GLY A 550 -5.12 -17.06 -26.72
CA GLY A 550 -4.80 -17.04 -25.30
C GLY A 550 -5.68 -18.03 -24.53
N ILE A 551 -5.17 -18.65 -23.47
CA ILE A 551 -5.99 -19.44 -22.55
C ILE A 551 -5.78 -18.97 -21.12
N PHE A 552 -6.89 -18.67 -20.43
CA PHE A 552 -6.91 -18.25 -19.04
C PHE A 552 -7.49 -19.37 -18.17
N TYR A 553 -6.73 -19.85 -17.19
CA TYR A 553 -7.10 -21.02 -16.39
C TYR A 553 -7.35 -20.72 -14.93
N ILE A 554 -8.27 -21.50 -14.35
CA ILE A 554 -8.58 -21.52 -12.92
C ILE A 554 -8.01 -22.78 -12.23
N ASP A 555 -7.76 -23.87 -12.98
CA ASP A 555 -7.18 -25.13 -12.49
C ASP A 555 -6.03 -25.63 -13.41
N MET A 556 -4.91 -26.04 -12.80
CA MET A 556 -3.69 -26.54 -13.43
C MET A 556 -3.87 -27.83 -14.25
N VAL A 557 -4.57 -28.84 -13.73
CA VAL A 557 -4.61 -30.18 -14.37
C VAL A 557 -5.43 -30.13 -15.66
N HIS A 558 -6.55 -29.41 -15.61
CA HIS A 558 -7.39 -29.18 -16.78
C HIS A 558 -6.65 -28.38 -17.84
N ALA A 559 -5.72 -27.53 -17.43
CA ALA A 559 -5.01 -26.65 -18.32
C ALA A 559 -3.95 -27.28 -19.18
N GLU A 560 -3.10 -28.11 -18.59
CA GLU A 560 -2.11 -28.84 -19.35
C GLU A 560 -2.80 -29.75 -20.37
N ASN A 561 -3.84 -30.47 -19.95
CA ASN A 561 -4.63 -31.35 -20.82
C ASN A 561 -5.28 -30.58 -21.97
N PHE A 562 -5.89 -29.43 -21.68
CA PHE A 562 -6.56 -28.63 -22.70
C PHE A 562 -5.56 -27.93 -23.64
N VAL A 563 -4.43 -27.40 -23.15
CA VAL A 563 -3.35 -26.87 -24.00
C VAL A 563 -2.79 -27.95 -24.92
N ASN A 564 -2.48 -29.14 -24.37
CA ASN A 564 -1.96 -30.26 -25.15
C ASN A 564 -2.95 -30.72 -26.22
N LYS A 565 -4.25 -30.71 -25.88
CA LYS A 565 -5.33 -31.06 -26.80
C LYS A 565 -5.52 -30.01 -27.89
N ILE A 566 -5.45 -28.71 -27.58
CA ILE A 566 -5.49 -27.69 -28.65
C ILE A 566 -4.25 -27.81 -29.54
N ASN A 567 -3.05 -27.98 -28.97
CA ASN A 567 -1.82 -28.13 -29.75
C ASN A 567 -1.84 -29.39 -30.64
N SER A 568 -2.57 -30.44 -30.26
CA SER A 568 -2.72 -31.64 -31.10
C SER A 568 -3.81 -31.52 -32.16
N LEU A 569 -4.83 -30.68 -31.92
CA LEU A 569 -5.96 -30.47 -32.83
C LEU A 569 -5.80 -29.24 -33.74
N SER A 570 -4.82 -28.39 -33.45
CA SER A 570 -4.60 -27.11 -34.11
C SER A 570 -3.12 -26.86 -34.35
N GLU A 571 -2.79 -26.34 -35.53
CA GLU A 571 -1.45 -25.82 -35.82
C GLU A 571 -1.19 -24.44 -35.17
N LYS A 572 -2.18 -23.89 -34.45
CA LYS A 572 -2.08 -22.60 -33.79
C LYS A 572 -1.18 -22.67 -32.55
N LYS A 573 -0.30 -21.69 -32.42
CA LYS A 573 0.44 -21.46 -31.18
C LYS A 573 -0.52 -20.93 -30.12
N VAL A 574 -0.63 -21.69 -29.03
CA VAL A 574 -1.40 -21.33 -27.85
C VAL A 574 -0.53 -20.53 -26.88
N THR A 575 -1.02 -19.38 -26.44
CA THR A 575 -0.40 -18.59 -25.36
C THR A 575 -1.14 -18.82 -24.06
N VAL A 576 -0.47 -19.38 -23.05
CA VAL A 576 -1.07 -19.54 -21.72
C VAL A 576 -0.98 -18.23 -20.95
N ILE A 577 -2.11 -17.75 -20.44
CA ILE A 577 -2.21 -16.55 -19.59
C ILE A 577 -2.46 -17.05 -18.17
N SER A 578 -1.45 -16.94 -17.31
CA SER A 578 -1.54 -17.39 -15.92
C SER A 578 -1.55 -16.19 -14.96
N PRO A 579 -2.38 -16.21 -13.91
CA PRO A 579 -2.30 -15.22 -12.85
C PRO A 579 -0.94 -15.25 -12.13
N LYS A 580 -0.45 -14.10 -11.67
CA LYS A 580 0.86 -13.95 -10.98
C LYS A 580 1.06 -14.89 -9.79
N ASP A 581 -0.03 -15.22 -9.11
CA ASP A 581 -0.01 -15.96 -7.85
C ASP A 581 -0.45 -17.41 -8.01
N ASP A 582 -0.65 -17.87 -9.25
CA ASP A 582 -1.03 -19.25 -9.53
C ASP A 582 0.18 -20.19 -9.36
N GLU A 583 -0.08 -21.39 -8.84
CA GLU A 583 0.94 -22.38 -8.47
C GLU A 583 1.84 -22.83 -9.63
N TRP A 584 1.46 -22.48 -10.88
CA TRP A 584 2.23 -22.64 -12.12
C TRP A 584 3.67 -22.11 -12.04
N VAL A 585 3.92 -21.04 -11.26
CA VAL A 585 5.27 -20.46 -11.12
C VAL A 585 6.11 -21.22 -10.09
N ARG A 586 5.46 -21.92 -9.13
CA ARG A 586 6.14 -22.63 -8.03
C ARG A 586 6.46 -24.08 -8.36
N LYS A 587 5.67 -24.72 -9.22
CA LYS A 587 6.02 -26.00 -9.83
C LYS A 587 6.79 -25.67 -11.11
N ALA A 588 7.97 -26.25 -11.28
CA ALA A 588 8.84 -26.05 -12.45
C ALA A 588 8.23 -26.66 -13.73
N ILE A 589 7.03 -26.22 -14.10
CA ILE A 589 6.39 -26.58 -15.35
C ILE A 589 7.06 -25.72 -16.42
N LYS A 590 7.68 -26.40 -17.38
CA LYS A 590 8.35 -25.75 -18.51
C LYS A 590 7.27 -25.05 -19.31
N ILE A 591 7.23 -23.72 -19.19
CA ILE A 591 6.34 -22.87 -19.97
C ILE A 591 6.57 -23.19 -21.46
N PRO A 592 5.53 -23.49 -22.25
CA PRO A 592 5.69 -23.87 -23.64
C PRO A 592 6.52 -22.85 -24.42
N ASP A 593 7.42 -23.32 -25.28
CA ASP A 593 8.23 -22.48 -26.16
C ASP A 593 7.30 -21.67 -27.09
N GLY A 594 7.05 -20.40 -26.78
CA GLY A 594 6.15 -19.56 -27.58
C GLY A 594 5.44 -18.39 -26.89
N ILE A 595 5.50 -18.26 -25.56
CA ILE A 595 4.90 -17.11 -24.86
C ILE A 595 5.68 -15.82 -25.20
N LYS A 596 5.04 -14.90 -25.95
CA LYS A 596 5.66 -13.65 -26.42
C LYS A 596 5.37 -12.43 -25.56
N TYR A 597 4.24 -12.40 -24.83
CA TYR A 597 3.74 -11.18 -24.18
C TYR A 597 3.32 -11.42 -22.73
N CYS A 598 3.51 -10.39 -21.90
CA CYS A 598 2.89 -10.28 -20.58
C CYS A 598 2.06 -9.01 -20.50
N PHE A 599 0.79 -9.17 -20.16
CA PHE A 599 -0.15 -8.06 -20.07
C PHE A 599 0.00 -7.36 -18.71
N ARG A 600 0.29 -6.07 -18.73
CA ARG A 600 0.36 -5.21 -17.54
C ARG A 600 -0.94 -4.40 -17.47
N GLY A 601 -1.87 -4.85 -16.65
CA GLY A 601 -3.16 -4.18 -16.42
C GLY A 601 -3.20 -3.38 -15.13
N ALA A 602 -4.07 -2.36 -15.09
CA ALA A 602 -4.20 -1.40 -13.98
C ALA A 602 -4.63 -2.01 -12.63
N TRP A 603 -5.21 -3.21 -12.65
CA TRP A 603 -5.73 -3.89 -11.45
C TRP A 603 -5.48 -5.40 -11.45
N ASP A 604 -5.07 -5.97 -12.58
CA ASP A 604 -4.69 -7.37 -12.69
C ASP A 604 -3.16 -7.41 -12.60
N SER A 605 -2.64 -7.56 -11.38
CA SER A 605 -1.22 -7.67 -11.10
C SER A 605 -0.67 -9.03 -11.55
N THR A 606 -0.98 -9.48 -12.77
CA THR A 606 -0.56 -10.74 -13.37
C THR A 606 0.82 -10.59 -14.02
N ILE A 607 1.85 -10.44 -13.18
CA ILE A 607 3.25 -10.45 -13.60
C ILE A 607 3.74 -11.91 -13.66
N LEU A 608 4.03 -12.42 -14.85
CA LEU A 608 4.86 -13.61 -15.02
C LEU A 608 6.34 -13.23 -14.88
N THR A 609 7.15 -14.08 -14.24
CA THR A 609 8.61 -13.95 -14.10
C THR A 609 9.40 -14.44 -15.33
N VAL A 610 8.78 -14.43 -16.50
CA VAL A 610 9.41 -14.84 -17.77
C VAL A 610 9.87 -13.56 -18.50
N PRO A 611 10.99 -13.56 -19.23
CA PRO A 611 11.34 -12.46 -20.13
C PRO A 611 10.35 -12.38 -21.29
N CYS A 612 9.21 -11.75 -21.07
CA CYS A 612 8.13 -11.53 -22.02
C CYS A 612 7.98 -10.03 -22.31
N LYS A 613 7.50 -9.67 -23.50
CA LYS A 613 7.27 -8.27 -23.87
C LYS A 613 6.09 -7.72 -23.04
N THR A 614 6.32 -6.72 -22.20
CA THR A 614 5.26 -6.07 -21.43
C THR A 614 4.37 -5.21 -22.35
N VAL A 615 3.06 -5.28 -22.14
CA VAL A 615 2.07 -4.51 -22.91
C VAL A 615 1.04 -3.89 -21.97
N ASN A 616 0.63 -2.64 -22.21
CA ASN A 616 -0.31 -1.95 -21.32
C ASN A 616 -1.76 -2.30 -21.71
N LEU A 617 -2.54 -2.75 -20.72
CA LEU A 617 -3.93 -3.13 -20.91
C LEU A 617 -4.85 -1.92 -20.67
N TYR A 618 -5.62 -1.55 -21.70
CA TYR A 618 -6.72 -0.63 -21.60
C TYR A 618 -8.03 -1.40 -21.58
N THR A 619 -8.64 -1.48 -20.39
CA THR A 619 -9.94 -2.13 -20.21
C THR A 619 -11.06 -1.18 -20.62
N VAL A 620 -11.97 -1.69 -21.43
CA VAL A 620 -13.09 -0.91 -21.99
C VAL A 620 -14.33 -0.89 -21.08
N LYS A 621 -14.13 -1.13 -19.78
CA LYS A 621 -15.15 -1.23 -18.73
C LYS A 621 -14.82 -0.25 -17.62
N ASP A 622 -15.82 0.50 -17.16
CA ASP A 622 -15.74 1.25 -15.91
C ASP A 622 -15.90 0.27 -14.74
N TRP A 623 -14.77 -0.10 -14.15
CA TRP A 623 -14.72 -1.03 -13.02
C TRP A 623 -15.34 -0.48 -11.74
N ASN A 624 -15.40 0.85 -11.59
CA ASN A 624 -15.97 1.45 -10.38
C ASN A 624 -17.49 1.29 -10.35
N ASN A 625 -18.12 1.36 -11.53
CA ASN A 625 -19.57 1.26 -11.68
C ASN A 625 -20.03 -0.08 -12.25
N ILE A 626 -19.10 -0.96 -12.65
CA ILE A 626 -19.36 -2.21 -13.36
C ILE A 626 -20.18 -1.95 -14.65
N GLN A 627 -19.93 -0.80 -15.28
CA GLN A 627 -20.62 -0.37 -16.49
C GLN A 627 -19.67 -0.37 -17.67
N LEU A 628 -20.18 -0.66 -18.87
CA LEU A 628 -19.43 -0.58 -20.11
C LEU A 628 -19.41 0.87 -20.59
N PHE A 629 -18.28 1.33 -21.12
CA PHE A 629 -18.19 2.68 -21.66
C PHE A 629 -19.03 2.82 -22.92
N THR A 630 -19.64 3.98 -23.11
CA THR A 630 -20.30 4.33 -24.37
C THR A 630 -19.29 4.42 -25.52
N LEU A 631 -19.75 4.27 -26.76
CA LEU A 631 -18.89 4.39 -27.94
C LEU A 631 -18.10 5.71 -27.96
N GLN A 632 -18.72 6.82 -27.55
CA GLN A 632 -18.05 8.13 -27.56
C GLN A 632 -16.95 8.21 -26.49
N GLU A 633 -17.18 7.66 -25.30
CA GLU A 633 -16.17 7.58 -24.24
C GLU A 633 -14.99 6.70 -24.67
N LEU A 634 -15.26 5.55 -25.31
CA LEU A 634 -14.23 4.67 -25.85
C LEU A 634 -13.36 5.38 -26.89
N LYS A 635 -13.97 6.10 -27.84
CA LYS A 635 -13.26 6.89 -28.85
C LYS A 635 -12.37 7.95 -28.19
N ASN A 636 -12.95 8.76 -27.30
CA ASN A 636 -12.23 9.82 -26.60
C ASN A 636 -11.03 9.28 -25.81
N ASN A 637 -11.22 8.17 -25.09
CA ASN A 637 -10.15 7.55 -24.32
C ASN A 637 -9.08 6.92 -25.22
N TYR A 638 -9.47 6.24 -26.32
CA TYR A 638 -8.52 5.69 -27.29
C TYR A 638 -7.66 6.77 -27.94
N ASP A 639 -8.23 7.90 -28.34
CA ASP A 639 -7.45 9.00 -28.91
C ASP A 639 -6.40 9.56 -27.95
N ILE A 640 -6.71 9.55 -26.65
CA ILE A 640 -5.74 9.90 -25.62
C ILE A 640 -4.67 8.80 -25.53
N ILE A 641 -5.08 7.54 -25.36
CA ILE A 641 -4.18 6.43 -25.04
C ILE A 641 -3.30 6.03 -26.22
N ARG A 642 -3.80 5.98 -27.46
CA ARG A 642 -3.01 5.61 -28.65
C ARG A 642 -1.82 6.54 -28.90
N ASN A 643 -1.88 7.76 -28.36
CA ASN A 643 -0.80 8.72 -28.42
C ASN A 643 0.21 8.56 -27.27
N ILE A 644 -0.25 8.01 -26.15
CA ILE A 644 0.55 7.76 -24.95
C ILE A 644 1.30 6.42 -25.07
N ASP A 645 0.60 5.36 -25.45
CA ASP A 645 1.06 3.97 -25.41
C ASP A 645 1.65 3.50 -26.76
N TYR A 646 2.64 2.60 -26.73
CA TYR A 646 3.29 2.06 -27.94
C TYR A 646 2.88 0.60 -28.21
N ASN A 647 2.65 -0.19 -27.16
CA ASN A 647 1.97 -1.49 -27.24
C ASN A 647 0.65 -1.35 -26.48
N LEU A 648 -0.39 -0.94 -27.19
CA LEU A 648 -1.72 -0.80 -26.60
C LEU A 648 -2.49 -2.10 -26.79
N VAL A 649 -2.95 -2.70 -25.70
CA VAL A 649 -3.90 -3.81 -25.74
C VAL A 649 -5.24 -3.30 -25.29
N ILE A 650 -6.23 -3.37 -26.18
CA ILE A 650 -7.62 -3.00 -25.88
C ILE A 650 -8.33 -4.26 -25.43
N ASP A 651 -8.64 -4.32 -24.14
CA ASP A 651 -9.25 -5.48 -23.50
C ASP A 651 -10.77 -5.35 -23.54
N ILE A 652 -11.41 -6.17 -24.36
CA ILE A 652 -12.87 -6.28 -24.51
C ILE A 652 -13.33 -7.43 -23.61
N PRO A 653 -14.04 -7.16 -22.50
CA PRO A 653 -14.52 -8.21 -21.61
C PRO A 653 -15.60 -9.06 -22.30
N SER A 654 -15.73 -10.35 -21.97
CA SER A 654 -16.74 -11.21 -22.59
C SER A 654 -18.17 -10.72 -22.36
N GLU A 655 -18.45 -10.01 -21.27
CA GLU A 655 -19.79 -9.43 -21.05
C GLU A 655 -20.15 -8.37 -22.10
N ALA A 656 -19.16 -7.78 -22.78
CA ALA A 656 -19.37 -6.81 -23.85
C ALA A 656 -20.04 -7.41 -25.10
N ILE A 657 -19.97 -8.74 -25.27
CA ILE A 657 -20.49 -9.44 -26.44
C ILE A 657 -21.81 -10.18 -26.18
N TYR A 658 -22.36 -10.07 -24.97
CA TYR A 658 -23.58 -10.79 -24.57
C TYR A 658 -24.89 -10.11 -24.95
N SER A 659 -24.87 -8.80 -25.22
CA SER A 659 -26.05 -8.05 -25.68
C SER A 659 -25.75 -7.38 -27.02
N ASP A 660 -26.72 -7.33 -27.93
CA ASP A 660 -26.57 -6.67 -29.23
C ASP A 660 -26.16 -5.19 -29.13
N GLU A 661 -26.68 -4.47 -28.13
CA GLU A 661 -26.33 -3.06 -27.89
C GLU A 661 -24.84 -2.87 -27.56
N ASN A 662 -24.34 -3.61 -26.57
CA ASN A 662 -22.91 -3.59 -26.22
C ASN A 662 -22.07 -4.08 -27.41
N TYR A 663 -22.46 -5.19 -28.04
CA TYR A 663 -21.76 -5.74 -29.19
C TYR A 663 -21.59 -4.70 -30.31
N ASN A 664 -22.66 -3.99 -30.68
CA ASN A 664 -22.63 -2.94 -31.69
C ASN A 664 -21.76 -1.74 -31.26
N THR A 665 -21.76 -1.40 -29.97
CA THR A 665 -20.87 -0.38 -29.40
C THR A 665 -19.40 -0.76 -29.60
N TYR A 666 -19.01 -1.99 -29.27
CA TYR A 666 -17.63 -2.45 -29.40
C TYR A 666 -17.19 -2.68 -30.84
N LEU A 667 -18.11 -3.14 -31.70
CA LEU A 667 -17.86 -3.22 -33.13
C LEU A 667 -17.61 -1.82 -33.72
N GLY A 668 -18.44 -0.84 -33.37
CA GLY A 668 -18.24 0.56 -33.76
C GLY A 668 -16.93 1.15 -33.24
N PHE A 669 -16.44 0.67 -32.09
CA PHE A 669 -15.15 1.07 -31.54
C PHE A 669 -13.97 0.41 -32.27
N ILE A 670 -14.03 -0.88 -32.57
CA ILE A 670 -13.05 -1.59 -33.42
C ILE A 670 -12.94 -0.94 -34.79
N ASP A 671 -14.08 -0.58 -35.39
CA ASP A 671 -14.11 0.16 -36.65
C ASP A 671 -13.44 1.53 -36.55
N TYR A 672 -13.61 2.22 -35.41
CA TYR A 672 -12.95 3.49 -35.17
C TYR A 672 -11.42 3.32 -35.09
N ILE A 673 -10.93 2.31 -34.37
CA ILE A 673 -9.51 1.99 -34.23
C ILE A 673 -8.91 1.61 -35.58
N GLY A 674 -9.58 0.75 -36.35
CA GLY A 674 -9.10 0.33 -37.67
C GLY A 674 -9.00 1.47 -38.69
N LYS A 675 -9.75 2.57 -38.49
CA LYS A 675 -9.70 3.78 -39.34
C LYS A 675 -8.66 4.81 -38.87
N ASN A 676 -8.18 4.74 -37.62
CA ASN A 676 -7.40 5.80 -36.96
C ASN A 676 -6.15 5.29 -36.24
#